data_AF-A0AA88ZM16-F1
#
_entry.id   AF-A0AA88ZM16-F1
#
_cell.length_a   1.000
_cell.length_b   1.000
_cell.length_c   1.000
_cell.angle_alpha   90.00
_cell.angle_beta   90.00
_cell.angle_gamma   90.00
#
_symmetry.space_group_name_H-M   'P 1'
#
loop_
_entity.id
_entity.type
_entity.pdbx_description
1 polymer ?
#
loop_
_entity_poly.entity_id
_entity_poly.type
_entity_poly.pdbx_seq_one_letter_code
_entity_poly.pdbx_strand_id
1 'polypeptide(L)'
;MQYKDFIMPNEGFQYSINLQYDLNNLLKLNSYIPTKESVEILDRYLKSIYYKSNDRSTVLVGPYGKGKSHLLLVLLGLISIDCELYDSNKRLQAEEVIKNLIEKISNINEATGRLISEVRNSKKLILPIIINSNYMDLNQAFLIGLKNALHTHNLSNLIPNTYFDSVYETIERWDKHYHQSYDKFREEIKEYGLSVRNFKSAIKNYDKNSYRIFKEIYPKISSGAQFNPLLDSDIVNLYKQTNDLICASKNYSGMFIVFDEFSKFLEGNIKEDSSNNLKIIQDFAEVANRSGENQIHLTCITHKGFEDYLVNIPQNKITRWKAVEGRFKHVYFTSSSQGNYELIANAITKDKSKFDIFINVNENEFSQIDFQCDRLGLFNDLTDWKIKIVRECFPLNPTVVYALPRISEKVAQNERTLFTFLAKDEKGSLIKFVNNNNGKMELLTLDFVYDYFETLFKKEIFNTRIHDIWSKTYKCLSKINDKNSKKIIKALSIINIINEFEKFPPTDLVIRISLGLSQEEYDKSIINLINKNIVIKNKSNGFYRFSLLNNFNINKNIENIKNLKLNNINVKLFLDEIFDLGYTLPKKYNDEKEMTRFFKNAFITWNELENFNDSKEILQFYKADGVILHYIYSNEYELMSAIKKIEGIHDKRILLCIPNSSFKIEERIKDYAAACLIKKDESIINSEDN
;
A
#
# COMPACT_ATOMS: atom_id res chain seq x y z
N MET A 1 24.80 25.31 8.92
CA MET A 1 24.29 25.27 7.53
C MET A 1 22.79 25.03 7.61
N GLN A 2 21.96 25.82 6.93
CA GLN A 2 20.50 25.62 6.94
C GLN A 2 20.13 24.52 5.94
N TYR A 3 19.04 23.79 6.19
CA TYR A 3 18.64 22.68 5.30
C TYR A 3 18.37 23.14 3.87
N LYS A 4 17.76 24.30 3.69
CA LYS A 4 17.51 24.89 2.35
C LYS A 4 18.78 25.14 1.52
N ASP A 5 19.96 25.17 2.14
CA ASP A 5 21.24 25.45 1.45
C ASP A 5 21.76 24.23 0.66
N PHE A 6 21.27 23.03 1.02
CA PHE A 6 21.73 21.75 0.43
C PHE A 6 20.61 20.74 0.17
N ILE A 7 19.39 20.93 0.66
CA ILE A 7 18.23 20.08 0.36
C ILE A 7 17.33 20.81 -0.61
N MET A 8 17.08 20.17 -1.76
CA MET A 8 16.14 20.65 -2.77
C MET A 8 15.00 19.64 -2.88
N PRO A 9 13.73 20.06 -2.79
CA PRO A 9 12.63 19.17 -3.10
C PRO A 9 12.50 18.98 -4.61
N ASN A 10 12.23 17.76 -5.07
CA ASN A 10 11.98 17.49 -6.48
C ASN A 10 10.55 17.94 -6.86
N GLU A 11 10.38 19.18 -7.32
CA GLU A 11 9.06 19.72 -7.71
C GLU A 11 8.40 18.93 -8.86
N GLY A 12 9.18 18.25 -9.70
CA GLY A 12 8.70 17.41 -10.80
C GLY A 12 7.96 16.14 -10.36
N PHE A 13 8.00 15.81 -9.06
CA PHE A 13 7.43 14.61 -8.46
C PHE A 13 5.90 14.67 -8.26
N GLN A 14 5.26 15.83 -8.46
CA GLN A 14 3.86 16.06 -8.08
C GLN A 14 2.80 15.63 -9.10
N TYR A 15 3.16 15.36 -10.35
CA TYR A 15 2.16 15.39 -11.41
C TYR A 15 1.50 14.03 -11.65
N SER A 16 0.17 14.00 -11.56
CA SER A 16 -0.62 12.93 -12.15
C SER A 16 -0.31 12.84 -13.65
N ILE A 17 0.03 11.65 -14.12
CA ILE A 17 0.31 11.40 -15.53
C ILE A 17 -0.98 11.10 -16.26
N ASN A 18 -1.23 11.83 -17.34
CA ASN A 18 -2.21 11.46 -18.36
C ASN A 18 -1.45 11.02 -19.61
N LEU A 19 -1.46 9.72 -19.91
CA LEU A 19 -0.67 9.15 -21.01
C LEU A 19 -0.94 9.81 -22.37
N GLN A 20 -2.18 10.23 -22.63
CA GLN A 20 -2.56 10.83 -23.91
C GLN A 20 -1.98 12.25 -24.06
N TYR A 21 -2.00 13.06 -23.00
CA TYR A 21 -1.55 14.46 -23.06
C TYR A 21 -0.07 14.64 -22.73
N ASP A 22 0.50 13.76 -21.92
CA ASP A 22 1.89 13.86 -21.44
C ASP A 22 2.88 13.09 -22.33
N LEU A 23 2.43 12.38 -23.38
CA LEU A 23 3.30 11.64 -24.28
C LEU A 23 4.42 12.53 -24.83
N ASN A 24 5.66 12.07 -24.77
CA ASN A 24 6.87 12.79 -25.16
C ASN A 24 7.14 14.11 -24.38
N ASN A 25 6.50 14.32 -23.23
CA ASN A 25 6.81 15.46 -22.36
C ASN A 25 8.15 15.25 -21.62
N LEU A 26 9.20 15.92 -22.08
CA LEU A 26 10.56 15.79 -21.54
C LEU A 26 10.67 16.10 -20.04
N LEU A 27 9.86 17.04 -19.53
CA LEU A 27 9.88 17.38 -18.09
C LEU A 27 9.35 16.23 -17.24
N LYS A 28 8.26 15.58 -17.68
CA LYS A 28 7.67 14.41 -17.01
C LYS A 28 8.58 13.19 -17.08
N LEU A 29 9.27 13.02 -18.21
CA LEU A 29 10.26 11.96 -18.39
C LEU A 29 11.43 12.17 -17.43
N ASN A 30 12.01 13.37 -17.38
CA ASN A 30 13.15 13.66 -16.51
C ASN A 30 12.80 13.54 -15.02
N SER A 31 11.55 13.82 -14.63
CA SER A 31 11.10 13.72 -13.25
C SER A 31 10.82 12.29 -12.78
N TYR A 32 10.90 11.29 -13.67
CA TYR A 32 10.71 9.90 -13.27
C TYR A 32 11.79 9.44 -12.28
N ILE A 33 11.32 8.67 -11.30
CA ILE A 33 12.12 8.08 -10.25
C ILE A 33 11.95 6.56 -10.36
N PRO A 34 12.94 5.84 -10.89
CA PRO A 34 12.86 4.39 -10.99
C PRO A 34 12.98 3.76 -9.60
N THR A 35 12.20 2.71 -9.35
CA THR A 35 12.38 1.78 -8.21
C THR A 35 12.84 0.44 -8.74
N LYS A 36 13.32 -0.44 -7.87
CA LYS A 36 13.70 -1.80 -8.30
C LYS A 36 12.58 -2.53 -9.05
N GLU A 37 11.36 -2.51 -8.54
CA GLU A 37 10.20 -3.16 -9.18
C GLU A 37 9.85 -2.50 -10.51
N SER A 38 9.95 -1.17 -10.59
CA SER A 38 9.64 -0.43 -11.81
C SER A 38 10.65 -0.75 -12.92
N VAL A 39 11.93 -0.90 -12.56
CA VAL A 39 13.00 -1.30 -13.48
C VAL A 39 12.85 -2.74 -13.94
N GLU A 40 12.46 -3.67 -13.06
CA GLU A 40 12.17 -5.06 -13.44
C GLU A 40 11.02 -5.16 -14.46
N ILE A 41 9.98 -4.32 -14.29
CA ILE A 41 8.87 -4.26 -15.25
C ILE A 41 9.32 -3.63 -16.57
N LEU A 42 10.12 -2.54 -16.54
CA LEU A 42 10.71 -1.97 -17.76
C LEU A 42 11.55 -3.00 -18.51
N ASP A 43 12.43 -3.71 -17.81
CA ASP A 43 13.29 -4.75 -18.36
C ASP A 43 12.48 -5.82 -19.10
N ARG A 44 11.36 -6.27 -18.52
CA ARG A 44 10.45 -7.22 -19.16
C ARG A 44 9.88 -6.69 -20.48
N TYR A 45 9.38 -5.46 -20.50
CA TYR A 45 8.83 -4.86 -21.72
C TYR A 45 9.91 -4.66 -22.78
N LEU A 46 11.07 -4.14 -22.38
CA LEU A 46 12.21 -3.92 -23.28
C LEU A 46 12.73 -5.24 -23.86
N LYS A 47 12.81 -6.32 -23.07
CA LYS A 47 13.16 -7.65 -23.58
C LYS A 47 12.15 -8.15 -24.61
N SER A 48 10.86 -7.93 -24.40
CA SER A 48 9.83 -8.33 -25.36
C SER A 48 9.87 -7.52 -26.67
N ILE A 49 10.42 -6.30 -26.63
CA ILE A 49 10.61 -5.41 -27.79
C ILE A 49 11.88 -5.79 -28.55
N TYR A 50 12.99 -5.99 -27.82
CA TYR A 50 14.29 -6.26 -28.41
C TYR A 50 14.42 -7.69 -28.93
N TYR A 51 13.95 -8.68 -28.17
CA TYR A 51 14.02 -10.09 -28.53
C TYR A 51 12.71 -10.58 -29.19
N LYS A 52 12.80 -11.68 -29.95
CA LYS A 52 11.62 -12.39 -30.44
C LYS A 52 10.81 -12.91 -29.25
N SER A 53 9.56 -12.49 -29.16
CA SER A 53 8.68 -12.77 -28.04
C SER A 53 7.26 -12.98 -28.53
N ASN A 54 6.58 -13.98 -27.96
CA ASN A 54 5.14 -14.18 -28.12
C ASN A 54 4.35 -13.60 -26.95
N ASP A 55 5.01 -12.86 -26.06
CA ASP A 55 4.48 -12.34 -24.80
C ASP A 55 4.20 -10.85 -24.88
N ARG A 56 3.36 -10.45 -25.83
CA ARG A 56 3.15 -9.04 -26.18
C ARG A 56 1.80 -8.48 -25.74
N SER A 57 0.88 -9.31 -25.25
CA SER A 57 -0.31 -8.86 -24.54
C SER A 57 -0.16 -9.01 -23.03
N THR A 58 -0.20 -7.88 -22.32
CA THR A 58 -0.02 -7.82 -20.86
C THR A 58 -1.15 -7.05 -20.18
N VAL A 59 -1.37 -7.36 -18.91
CA VAL A 59 -2.17 -6.54 -18.01
C VAL A 59 -1.31 -6.06 -16.86
N LEU A 60 -1.14 -4.75 -16.75
CA LEU A 60 -0.39 -4.10 -15.68
C LEU A 60 -1.34 -3.83 -14.51
N VAL A 61 -1.23 -4.67 -13.48
CA VAL A 61 -2.11 -4.70 -12.31
C VAL A 61 -1.46 -3.97 -11.15
N GLY A 62 -2.15 -3.02 -10.52
CA GLY A 62 -1.71 -2.46 -9.23
C GLY A 62 -2.60 -1.31 -8.79
N PRO A 63 -2.66 -0.99 -7.48
CA PRO A 63 -3.63 -0.01 -6.98
C PRO A 63 -3.45 1.41 -7.57
N TYR A 64 -4.48 2.25 -7.44
CA TYR A 64 -4.42 3.63 -7.93
C TYR A 64 -3.27 4.40 -7.26
N GLY A 65 -2.67 5.31 -8.04
CA GLY A 65 -1.59 6.17 -7.57
C GLY A 65 -0.19 5.56 -7.61
N LYS A 66 -0.04 4.24 -7.83
CA LYS A 66 1.25 3.52 -7.81
C LYS A 66 2.20 3.79 -9.01
N GLY A 67 2.15 4.95 -9.67
CA GLY A 67 3.07 5.24 -10.78
C GLY A 67 2.97 4.42 -12.08
N LYS A 68 2.00 3.49 -12.24
CA LYS A 68 1.81 2.65 -13.45
C LYS A 68 1.81 3.43 -14.77
N SER A 69 1.06 4.53 -14.84
CA SER A 69 0.99 5.37 -16.03
C SER A 69 2.30 6.14 -16.28
N HIS A 70 3.05 6.48 -15.22
CA HIS A 70 4.36 7.13 -15.36
C HIS A 70 5.42 6.15 -15.88
N LEU A 71 5.41 4.92 -15.37
CA LEU A 71 6.24 3.82 -15.89
C LEU A 71 6.03 3.62 -17.39
N LEU A 72 4.76 3.51 -17.83
CA LEU A 72 4.44 3.35 -19.24
C LEU A 72 4.78 4.59 -20.05
N LEU A 73 4.60 5.80 -19.51
CA LEU A 73 5.05 7.03 -20.18
C LEU A 73 6.56 6.98 -20.47
N VAL A 74 7.36 6.52 -19.51
CA VAL A 74 8.81 6.38 -19.65
C VAL A 74 9.15 5.31 -20.68
N LEU A 75 8.52 4.13 -20.59
CA LEU A 75 8.70 3.08 -21.60
C LEU A 75 8.42 3.60 -23.01
N LEU A 76 7.27 4.24 -23.22
CA LEU A 76 6.87 4.80 -24.50
C LEU A 76 7.88 5.86 -24.97
N GLY A 77 8.26 6.80 -24.12
CA GLY A 77 9.27 7.81 -24.46
C GLY A 77 10.61 7.20 -24.87
N LEU A 78 11.06 6.14 -24.20
CA LEU A 78 12.31 5.45 -24.51
C LEU A 78 12.28 4.76 -25.88
N ILE A 79 11.12 4.27 -26.34
CA ILE A 79 10.97 3.50 -27.60
C ILE A 79 10.41 4.31 -28.76
N SER A 80 9.82 5.48 -28.51
CA SER A 80 9.16 6.31 -29.54
C SER A 80 9.82 7.65 -29.81
N ILE A 81 10.60 8.23 -28.88
CA ILE A 81 11.26 9.53 -29.10
C ILE A 81 12.45 9.35 -30.02
N ASP A 82 12.33 9.92 -31.21
CA ASP A 82 13.44 10.18 -32.12
C ASP A 82 13.94 11.63 -31.96
N CYS A 83 15.11 11.77 -31.34
CA CYS A 83 15.72 13.08 -31.11
C CYS A 83 16.13 13.77 -32.43
N GLU A 84 16.35 13.02 -33.50
CA GLU A 84 16.77 13.58 -34.80
C GLU A 84 15.66 14.40 -35.46
N LEU A 85 14.40 14.20 -35.06
CA LEU A 85 13.23 14.94 -35.57
C LEU A 85 12.97 16.27 -34.86
N TYR A 86 13.73 16.59 -33.80
CA TYR A 86 13.59 17.86 -33.07
C TYR A 86 14.51 18.96 -33.61
N ASP A 87 14.12 20.21 -33.37
CA ASP A 87 15.01 21.35 -33.56
C ASP A 87 16.27 21.24 -32.69
N SER A 88 17.31 22.00 -33.01
CA SER A 88 18.63 21.86 -32.36
C SER A 88 18.57 22.01 -30.83
N ASN A 89 17.75 22.91 -30.31
CA ASN A 89 17.65 23.16 -28.87
C ASN A 89 16.89 22.03 -28.16
N LYS A 90 15.74 21.62 -28.72
CA LYS A 90 14.91 20.56 -28.14
C LYS A 90 15.55 19.19 -28.29
N ARG A 91 16.35 18.97 -29.33
CA ARG A 91 17.17 17.76 -29.51
C ARG A 91 18.16 17.58 -28.37
N LEU A 92 18.96 18.61 -28.06
CA LEU A 92 19.93 18.56 -26.96
C LEU A 92 19.25 18.25 -25.62
N GLN A 93 18.12 18.91 -25.35
CA GLN A 93 17.32 18.65 -24.16
C GLN A 93 16.79 17.20 -24.12
N ALA A 94 16.28 16.67 -25.22
CA ALA A 94 15.76 15.31 -25.29
C ALA A 94 16.87 14.27 -25.09
N GLU A 95 18.03 14.45 -25.73
CA GLU A 95 19.20 13.60 -25.57
C GLU A 95 19.71 13.59 -24.13
N GLU A 96 19.77 14.76 -23.47
CA GLU A 96 20.15 14.88 -22.06
C GLU A 96 19.16 14.17 -21.14
N VAL A 97 17.86 14.38 -21.32
CA VAL A 97 16.81 13.73 -20.52
C VAL A 97 16.87 12.20 -20.66
N ILE A 98 17.05 11.69 -21.88
CA ILE A 98 17.18 10.24 -22.11
C ILE A 98 18.44 9.69 -21.48
N LYS A 99 19.58 10.39 -21.60
CA LYS A 99 20.84 9.99 -20.96
C LYS A 99 20.68 9.91 -19.44
N ASN A 100 20.08 10.93 -18.83
CA ASN A 100 19.80 10.97 -17.39
C ASN A 100 18.89 9.82 -16.96
N LEU A 101 17.86 9.48 -17.76
CA LEU A 101 16.99 8.34 -17.50
C LEU A 101 17.75 7.01 -17.56
N ILE A 102 18.60 6.80 -18.56
CA ILE A 102 19.42 5.59 -18.69
C ILE A 102 20.37 5.48 -17.49
N GLU A 103 21.00 6.57 -17.05
CA GLU A 103 21.88 6.58 -15.89
C GLU A 103 21.12 6.21 -14.60
N LYS A 104 19.96 6.85 -14.34
CA LYS A 104 19.10 6.53 -13.20
C LYS A 104 18.70 5.05 -13.17
N ILE A 105 18.35 4.47 -14.32
CA ILE A 105 17.96 3.06 -14.43
C ILE A 105 19.18 2.15 -14.26
N SER A 106 20.33 2.51 -14.83
CA SER A 106 21.58 1.75 -14.74
C SER A 106 22.11 1.65 -13.31
N ASN A 107 21.90 2.69 -12.50
CA ASN A 107 22.26 2.68 -11.08
C ASN A 107 21.49 1.63 -10.26
N ILE A 108 20.30 1.22 -10.74
CA ILE A 108 19.49 0.17 -10.10
C ILE A 108 19.78 -1.19 -10.76
N ASN A 109 19.78 -1.23 -12.09
CA ASN A 109 20.09 -2.42 -12.87
C ASN A 109 20.87 -2.04 -14.14
N GLU A 110 22.18 -2.30 -14.11
CA GLU A 110 23.09 -1.98 -15.21
C GLU A 110 22.71 -2.68 -16.52
N ALA A 111 22.25 -3.93 -16.46
CA ALA A 111 21.86 -4.71 -17.64
C ALA A 111 20.65 -4.10 -18.34
N THR A 112 19.66 -3.63 -17.59
CA THR A 112 18.49 -2.94 -18.16
C THR A 112 18.88 -1.61 -18.80
N GLY A 113 19.78 -0.84 -18.19
CA GLY A 113 20.33 0.38 -18.78
C GLY A 113 21.04 0.14 -20.13
N ARG A 114 21.83 -0.93 -20.22
CA ARG A 114 22.46 -1.37 -21.48
C ARG A 114 21.42 -1.76 -22.52
N LEU A 115 20.40 -2.52 -22.14
CA LEU A 115 19.30 -2.92 -23.04
C LEU A 115 18.54 -1.71 -23.62
N ILE A 116 18.28 -0.68 -22.82
CA ILE A 116 17.65 0.57 -23.31
C ILE A 116 18.53 1.20 -24.40
N SER A 117 19.84 1.23 -24.17
CA SER A 117 20.80 1.78 -25.12
C SER A 117 20.83 0.97 -26.42
N GLU A 118 20.79 -0.36 -26.36
CA GLU A 118 20.70 -1.24 -27.54
C GLU A 118 19.40 -1.05 -28.33
N VAL A 119 18.26 -0.97 -27.65
CA VAL A 119 16.96 -0.70 -28.27
C VAL A 119 17.00 0.63 -29.01
N ARG A 120 17.52 1.69 -28.39
CA ARG A 120 17.61 3.01 -29.03
C ARG A 120 18.62 3.07 -30.17
N ASN A 121 19.76 2.41 -30.03
CA ASN A 121 20.80 2.34 -31.07
C ASN A 121 20.33 1.58 -32.33
N SER A 122 19.33 0.70 -32.20
CA SER A 122 18.73 0.03 -33.36
C SER A 122 18.05 1.00 -34.35
N LYS A 123 17.81 2.26 -33.95
CA LYS A 123 17.11 3.31 -34.72
C LYS A 123 15.73 2.89 -35.25
N LYS A 124 15.11 1.90 -34.61
CA LYS A 124 13.79 1.38 -34.94
C LYS A 124 12.79 1.86 -33.90
N LEU A 125 11.89 2.75 -34.31
CA LEU A 125 10.87 3.29 -33.41
C LEU A 125 9.69 2.35 -33.28
N ILE A 126 8.97 2.46 -32.16
CA ILE A 126 7.67 1.82 -31.98
C ILE A 126 6.62 2.92 -31.82
N LEU A 127 5.55 2.84 -32.61
CA LEU A 127 4.48 3.84 -32.60
C LEU A 127 3.61 3.68 -31.34
N PRO A 128 3.58 4.66 -30.41
CA PRO A 128 2.72 4.60 -29.24
C PRO A 128 1.26 4.92 -29.62
N ILE A 129 0.32 4.08 -29.17
CA ILE A 129 -1.12 4.30 -29.36
C ILE A 129 -1.80 4.23 -28.00
N ILE A 130 -2.47 5.32 -27.59
CA ILE A 130 -3.17 5.40 -26.31
C ILE A 130 -4.68 5.27 -26.55
N ILE A 131 -5.30 4.28 -25.91
CA ILE A 131 -6.74 4.05 -25.89
C ILE A 131 -7.28 4.45 -24.52
N ASN A 132 -8.29 5.32 -24.50
CA ASN A 132 -8.96 5.79 -23.29
C ASN A 132 -10.41 5.29 -23.24
N SER A 133 -10.91 4.95 -22.05
CA SER A 133 -12.25 4.38 -21.82
C SER A 133 -13.41 5.39 -21.82
N ASN A 134 -13.19 6.65 -22.23
CA ASN A 134 -14.23 7.69 -22.20
C ASN A 134 -15.30 7.53 -23.31
N TYR A 135 -15.22 6.48 -24.13
CA TYR A 135 -16.11 6.26 -25.27
C TYR A 135 -17.11 5.14 -24.97
N MET A 136 -18.35 5.31 -25.43
CA MET A 136 -19.41 4.30 -25.27
C MET A 136 -19.22 3.08 -26.18
N ASP A 137 -18.38 3.17 -27.23
CA ASP A 137 -18.06 2.07 -28.15
C ASP A 137 -16.55 1.82 -28.23
N LEU A 138 -16.14 0.57 -28.05
CA LEU A 138 -14.75 0.14 -28.10
C LEU A 138 -14.12 0.33 -29.49
N ASN A 139 -14.87 0.04 -30.57
CA ASN A 139 -14.34 0.21 -31.93
C ASN A 139 -13.99 1.67 -32.20
N GLN A 140 -14.84 2.59 -31.73
CA GLN A 140 -14.60 4.02 -31.86
C GLN A 140 -13.37 4.45 -31.06
N ALA A 141 -13.20 3.95 -29.83
CA ALA A 141 -12.03 4.23 -29.01
C ALA A 141 -10.71 3.83 -29.71
N PHE A 142 -10.68 2.62 -30.29
CA PHE A 142 -9.53 2.14 -31.05
C PHE A 142 -9.29 2.94 -32.33
N LEU A 143 -10.33 3.30 -33.09
CA LEU A 143 -10.18 4.14 -34.29
C LEU A 143 -9.63 5.53 -33.97
N ILE A 144 -10.17 6.18 -32.95
CA ILE A 144 -9.70 7.50 -32.50
C ILE A 144 -8.26 7.43 -32.02
N GLY A 145 -7.92 6.40 -31.23
CA GLY A 145 -6.55 6.18 -30.75
C GLY A 145 -5.55 6.04 -31.90
N LEU A 146 -5.86 5.19 -32.89
CA LEU A 146 -5.02 5.00 -34.08
C LEU A 146 -4.85 6.29 -34.88
N LYS A 147 -5.96 6.98 -35.17
CA LYS A 147 -5.96 8.24 -35.92
C LYS A 147 -5.10 9.30 -35.22
N ASN A 148 -5.28 9.47 -33.90
CA ASN A 148 -4.52 10.45 -33.13
C ASN A 148 -3.01 10.14 -33.13
N ALA A 149 -2.64 8.87 -32.98
CA ALA A 149 -1.24 8.45 -33.01
C ALA A 149 -0.60 8.74 -34.37
N LEU A 150 -1.26 8.37 -35.47
CA LEU A 150 -0.76 8.61 -36.82
C LEU A 150 -0.68 10.11 -37.13
N HIS A 151 -1.69 10.90 -36.73
CA HIS A 151 -1.66 12.34 -36.90
C HIS A 151 -0.49 13.00 -36.15
N THR A 152 -0.27 12.59 -34.89
CA THR A 152 0.80 13.15 -34.04
C THR A 152 2.19 12.84 -34.59
N HIS A 153 2.34 11.71 -35.31
CA HIS A 153 3.59 11.29 -35.93
C HIS A 153 3.70 11.63 -37.43
N ASN A 154 2.81 12.48 -37.98
CA ASN A 154 2.76 12.86 -39.40
C ASN A 154 2.60 11.68 -40.38
N LEU A 155 1.89 10.62 -39.96
CA LEU A 155 1.62 9.40 -40.73
C LEU A 155 0.15 9.29 -41.17
N SER A 156 -0.59 10.41 -41.21
CA SER A 156 -2.03 10.45 -41.52
C SER A 156 -2.40 9.84 -42.88
N ASN A 157 -1.46 9.81 -43.82
CA ASN A 157 -1.62 9.22 -45.15
C ASN A 157 -1.63 7.69 -45.17
N LEU A 158 -1.28 7.03 -44.06
CA LEU A 158 -1.20 5.57 -43.95
C LEU A 158 -2.46 4.94 -43.35
N ILE A 159 -3.48 5.74 -43.02
CA ILE A 159 -4.77 5.23 -42.52
C ILE A 159 -5.52 4.59 -43.69
N PRO A 160 -5.84 3.28 -43.64
CA PRO A 160 -6.69 2.66 -44.63
C PRO A 160 -8.10 3.27 -44.60
N ASN A 161 -8.73 3.41 -45.76
CA ASN A 161 -10.09 3.96 -45.85
C ASN A 161 -11.08 3.16 -44.98
N THR A 162 -11.84 3.87 -44.16
CA THR A 162 -12.89 3.30 -43.30
C THR A 162 -14.27 3.50 -43.93
N TYR A 163 -15.28 2.79 -43.41
CA TYR A 163 -16.66 3.02 -43.84
C TYR A 163 -17.17 4.45 -43.53
N PHE A 164 -16.57 5.14 -42.56
CA PHE A 164 -16.86 6.54 -42.28
C PHE A 164 -16.29 7.47 -43.36
N ASP A 165 -15.13 7.14 -43.92
CA ASP A 165 -14.55 7.87 -45.04
C ASP A 165 -15.42 7.73 -46.28
N SER A 166 -15.97 6.54 -46.55
CA SER A 166 -16.96 6.34 -47.62
C SER A 166 -18.21 7.21 -47.45
N VAL A 167 -18.69 7.40 -46.20
CA VAL A 167 -19.81 8.33 -45.92
C VAL A 167 -19.40 9.75 -46.24
N TYR A 168 -18.24 10.18 -45.74
CA TYR A 168 -17.74 11.53 -45.96
C TYR A 168 -17.56 11.85 -47.44
N GLU A 169 -16.91 10.95 -48.19
CA GLU A 169 -16.72 11.04 -49.64
C GLU A 169 -18.05 11.08 -50.39
N THR A 170 -19.04 10.30 -49.95
CA THR A 170 -20.37 10.31 -50.58
C THR A 170 -21.07 11.65 -50.38
N ILE A 171 -21.00 12.23 -49.17
CA ILE A 171 -21.56 13.55 -48.89
C ILE A 171 -20.82 14.64 -49.70
N GLU A 172 -19.49 14.57 -49.80
CA GLU A 172 -18.69 15.49 -50.63
C GLU A 172 -19.03 15.36 -52.13
N ARG A 173 -19.25 14.13 -52.60
CA ARG A 173 -19.67 13.88 -53.97
C ARG A 173 -21.06 14.45 -54.25
N TRP A 174 -22.00 14.33 -53.31
CA TRP A 174 -23.31 14.98 -53.43
C TRP A 174 -23.19 16.49 -53.45
N ASP A 175 -22.37 17.07 -52.57
CA ASP A 175 -22.12 18.52 -52.49
C ASP A 175 -21.57 19.09 -53.82
N LYS A 176 -20.64 18.37 -54.47
CA LYS A 176 -19.95 18.82 -55.68
C LYS A 176 -20.65 18.48 -57.00
N HIS A 177 -21.34 17.34 -57.07
CA HIS A 177 -21.80 16.79 -58.35
C HIS A 177 -23.29 16.45 -58.40
N TYR A 178 -23.99 16.40 -57.25
CA TYR A 178 -25.41 16.01 -57.19
C TYR A 178 -26.18 16.88 -56.18
N HIS A 179 -26.31 18.17 -56.48
CA HIS A 179 -26.91 19.17 -55.58
C HIS A 179 -28.32 18.79 -55.07
N GLN A 180 -29.18 18.20 -55.91
CA GLN A 180 -30.51 17.75 -55.49
C GLN A 180 -30.46 16.67 -54.39
N SER A 181 -29.52 15.72 -54.48
CA SER A 181 -29.32 14.70 -53.44
C SER A 181 -28.75 15.31 -52.17
N TYR A 182 -27.90 16.34 -52.30
CA TYR A 182 -27.33 17.06 -51.18
C TYR A 182 -28.36 17.91 -50.42
N ASP A 183 -29.30 18.55 -51.13
CA ASP A 183 -30.38 19.30 -50.50
C ASP A 183 -31.37 18.38 -49.77
N LYS A 184 -31.72 17.23 -50.36
CA LYS A 184 -32.49 16.19 -49.65
C LYS A 184 -31.76 15.66 -48.42
N PHE A 185 -30.45 15.43 -48.51
CA PHE A 185 -29.63 15.09 -47.35
C PHE A 185 -29.69 16.17 -46.27
N ARG A 186 -29.62 17.45 -46.64
CA ARG A 186 -29.74 18.59 -45.71
C ARG A 186 -31.09 18.64 -45.00
N GLU A 187 -32.18 18.32 -45.69
CA GLU A 187 -33.52 18.29 -45.12
C GLU A 187 -33.68 17.11 -44.15
N GLU A 188 -33.29 15.90 -44.57
CA GLU A 188 -33.40 14.69 -43.76
C GLU A 188 -32.59 14.79 -42.45
N ILE A 189 -31.36 15.32 -42.47
CA ILE A 189 -30.57 15.45 -41.22
C ILE A 189 -31.12 16.54 -40.28
N LYS A 190 -31.86 17.52 -40.78
CA LYS A 190 -32.52 18.54 -39.94
C LYS A 190 -33.63 17.94 -39.09
N GLU A 191 -34.30 16.89 -39.57
CA GLU A 191 -35.31 16.16 -38.77
C GLU A 191 -34.69 15.52 -37.52
N TYR A 192 -33.40 15.19 -37.57
CA TYR A 192 -32.62 14.70 -36.42
C TYR A 192 -31.98 15.83 -35.59
N GLY A 193 -32.29 17.10 -35.88
CA GLY A 193 -31.74 18.26 -35.17
C GLY A 193 -30.26 18.53 -35.45
N LEU A 194 -29.69 17.98 -36.54
CA LEU A 194 -28.27 18.10 -36.88
C LEU A 194 -28.03 19.07 -38.03
N SER A 195 -26.95 19.84 -37.96
CA SER A 195 -26.46 20.63 -39.10
C SER A 195 -25.47 19.81 -39.94
N VAL A 196 -25.35 20.09 -41.24
CA VAL A 196 -24.36 19.43 -42.12
C VAL A 196 -22.95 19.52 -41.55
N ARG A 197 -22.59 20.67 -40.98
CA ARG A 197 -21.27 20.88 -40.38
C ARG A 197 -21.05 19.97 -39.17
N ASN A 198 -22.04 19.89 -38.28
CA ASN A 198 -21.96 19.03 -37.11
C ASN A 198 -21.96 17.55 -37.50
N PHE A 199 -22.75 17.17 -38.51
CA PHE A 199 -22.80 15.80 -39.03
C PHE A 199 -21.47 15.38 -39.68
N LYS A 200 -20.93 16.21 -40.59
CA LYS A 200 -19.59 15.97 -41.20
C LYS A 200 -18.50 15.88 -40.13
N SER A 201 -18.58 16.70 -39.07
CA SER A 201 -17.67 16.63 -37.92
C SER A 201 -17.81 15.32 -37.14
N ALA A 202 -19.05 14.89 -36.86
CA ALA A 202 -19.34 13.65 -36.15
C ALA A 202 -18.88 12.41 -36.92
N ILE A 203 -19.11 12.35 -38.24
CA ILE A 203 -18.60 11.29 -39.12
C ILE A 203 -17.06 11.28 -39.12
N LYS A 204 -16.40 12.44 -39.20
CA LYS A 204 -14.94 12.54 -39.08
C LYS A 204 -14.39 12.08 -37.73
N ASN A 205 -15.22 12.09 -36.68
CA ASN A 205 -14.90 11.61 -35.34
C ASN A 205 -15.43 10.19 -35.07
N TYR A 206 -15.76 9.44 -36.14
CA TYR A 206 -16.18 8.05 -36.09
C TYR A 206 -17.43 7.82 -35.22
N ASP A 207 -18.34 8.80 -35.18
CA ASP A 207 -19.58 8.71 -34.40
C ASP A 207 -20.57 7.70 -35.01
N LYS A 208 -20.84 6.63 -34.26
CA LYS A 208 -21.69 5.52 -34.70
C LYS A 208 -23.15 5.93 -34.89
N ASN A 209 -23.67 6.84 -34.06
CA ASN A 209 -25.04 7.32 -34.18
C ASN A 209 -25.24 8.06 -35.51
N SER A 210 -24.31 8.95 -35.86
CA SER A 210 -24.29 9.66 -37.13
C SER A 210 -24.18 8.70 -38.32
N TYR A 211 -23.36 7.65 -38.20
CA TYR A 211 -23.31 6.60 -39.22
C TYR A 211 -24.63 5.81 -39.36
N ARG A 212 -25.29 5.48 -38.24
CA ARG A 212 -26.60 4.83 -38.26
C ARG A 212 -27.65 5.72 -38.92
N ILE A 213 -27.71 6.99 -38.55
CA ILE A 213 -28.57 8.00 -39.17
C ILE A 213 -28.27 8.06 -40.68
N PHE A 214 -26.99 8.08 -41.08
CA PHE A 214 -26.62 8.06 -42.50
C PHE A 214 -27.17 6.83 -43.22
N LYS A 215 -27.04 5.64 -42.64
CA LYS A 215 -27.59 4.39 -43.21
C LYS A 215 -29.12 4.42 -43.34
N GLU A 216 -29.83 5.08 -42.43
CA GLU A 216 -31.29 5.20 -42.46
C GLU A 216 -31.77 6.23 -43.51
N ILE A 217 -31.07 7.35 -43.66
CA ILE A 217 -31.43 8.39 -44.64
C ILE A 217 -30.95 8.05 -46.06
N TYR A 218 -29.87 7.29 -46.20
CA TYR A 218 -29.25 7.02 -47.51
C TYR A 218 -30.22 6.39 -48.53
N PRO A 219 -31.04 5.37 -48.19
CA PRO A 219 -32.03 4.83 -49.12
C PRO A 219 -33.07 5.86 -49.56
N LYS A 220 -33.47 6.79 -48.68
CA LYS A 220 -34.43 7.86 -49.03
C LYS A 220 -33.84 8.82 -50.07
N ILE A 221 -32.54 9.08 -49.99
CA ILE A 221 -31.82 9.99 -50.89
C ILE A 221 -31.45 9.29 -52.21
N SER A 222 -31.19 7.98 -52.17
CA SER A 222 -30.65 7.18 -53.29
C SER A 222 -31.69 6.29 -53.99
N SER A 223 -32.97 6.60 -53.88
CA SER A 223 -34.07 5.86 -54.52
C SER A 223 -34.13 4.37 -54.12
N GLY A 224 -33.89 4.09 -52.84
CA GLY A 224 -34.01 2.75 -52.25
C GLY A 224 -32.71 1.94 -52.19
N ALA A 225 -31.58 2.47 -52.68
CA ALA A 225 -30.30 1.78 -52.57
C ALA A 225 -29.82 1.71 -51.11
N GLN A 226 -29.26 0.57 -50.71
CA GLN A 226 -28.68 0.42 -49.37
C GLN A 226 -27.23 0.89 -49.35
N PHE A 227 -26.84 1.63 -48.31
CA PHE A 227 -25.46 2.00 -48.09
C PHE A 227 -24.67 0.82 -47.52
N ASN A 228 -23.98 0.09 -48.39
CA ASN A 228 -23.13 -1.03 -48.00
C ASN A 228 -21.69 -0.82 -48.52
N PRO A 229 -20.83 -0.10 -47.80
CA PRO A 229 -19.41 -0.06 -48.15
C PRO A 229 -18.84 -1.48 -48.04
N LEU A 230 -18.11 -1.94 -49.06
CA LEU A 230 -17.42 -3.25 -49.06
C LEU A 230 -16.34 -3.38 -47.95
N LEU A 231 -16.16 -2.32 -47.15
CA LEU A 231 -15.22 -2.21 -46.05
C LEU A 231 -15.89 -2.70 -44.75
N ASP A 232 -15.88 -4.01 -44.53
CA ASP A 232 -16.07 -4.57 -43.18
C ASP A 232 -14.76 -4.34 -42.42
N SER A 233 -14.62 -3.19 -41.76
CA SER A 233 -13.40 -2.89 -41.02
C SER A 233 -13.43 -3.60 -39.68
N ASP A 234 -13.09 -4.89 -39.70
CA ASP A 234 -12.56 -5.55 -38.50
C ASP A 234 -11.40 -4.69 -37.98
N ILE A 235 -11.63 -4.04 -36.82
CA ILE A 235 -10.70 -3.09 -36.21
C ILE A 235 -9.32 -3.71 -35.99
N VAL A 236 -9.27 -5.01 -35.71
CA VAL A 236 -8.01 -5.75 -35.50
C VAL A 236 -7.24 -5.86 -36.81
N ASN A 237 -7.93 -6.16 -37.91
CA ASN A 237 -7.32 -6.19 -39.25
C ASN A 237 -6.86 -4.81 -39.71
N LEU A 238 -7.61 -3.75 -39.38
CA LEU A 238 -7.18 -2.38 -39.67
C LEU A 238 -5.84 -2.07 -38.99
N TYR A 239 -5.73 -2.36 -37.69
CA TYR A 239 -4.48 -2.17 -36.95
C TYR A 239 -3.33 -2.99 -37.54
N LYS A 240 -3.59 -4.24 -37.93
CA LYS A 240 -2.58 -5.10 -38.57
C LYS A 240 -2.10 -4.51 -39.90
N GLN A 241 -3.01 -4.12 -40.79
CA GLN A 241 -2.67 -3.51 -42.08
C GLN A 241 -1.89 -2.21 -41.90
N THR A 242 -2.33 -1.34 -40.98
CA THR A 242 -1.60 -0.12 -40.65
C THR A 242 -0.21 -0.43 -40.08
N ASN A 243 -0.07 -1.46 -39.24
CA ASN A 243 1.22 -1.88 -38.70
C ASN A 243 2.19 -2.30 -39.81
N ASP A 244 1.70 -3.08 -40.78
CA ASP A 244 2.50 -3.52 -41.92
C ASP A 244 2.96 -2.32 -42.78
N LEU A 245 2.07 -1.33 -43.00
CA LEU A 245 2.39 -0.10 -43.73
C LEU A 245 3.45 0.77 -43.02
N ILE A 246 3.32 0.98 -41.69
CA ILE A 246 4.32 1.76 -40.95
C ILE A 246 5.67 1.03 -40.89
N CYS A 247 5.68 -0.31 -40.77
CA CYS A 247 6.91 -1.09 -40.79
C CYS A 247 7.59 -1.06 -42.17
N ALA A 248 6.80 -1.03 -43.26
CA ALA A 248 7.32 -0.88 -44.62
C ALA A 248 8.02 0.46 -44.88
N SER A 249 7.65 1.52 -44.15
CA SER A 249 8.30 2.84 -44.23
C SER A 249 9.74 2.88 -43.67
N LYS A 250 10.21 1.77 -43.06
CA LYS A 250 11.55 1.53 -42.46
C LYS A 250 11.92 2.31 -41.19
N ASN A 251 11.13 3.29 -40.76
CA ASN A 251 11.41 4.06 -39.54
C ASN A 251 10.79 3.43 -38.27
N TYR A 252 9.78 2.57 -38.44
CA TYR A 252 9.10 1.89 -37.35
C TYR A 252 9.29 0.38 -37.45
N SER A 253 9.30 -0.31 -36.31
CA SER A 253 9.28 -1.78 -36.23
C SER A 253 8.00 -2.34 -35.62
N GLY A 254 7.03 -1.47 -35.31
CA GLY A 254 5.74 -1.88 -34.81
C GLY A 254 4.98 -0.76 -34.12
N MET A 255 3.98 -1.18 -33.33
CA MET A 255 3.17 -0.31 -32.49
C MET A 255 3.02 -0.86 -31.06
N PHE A 256 2.89 0.06 -30.10
CA PHE A 256 2.64 -0.24 -28.70
C PHE A 256 1.31 0.38 -28.28
N ILE A 257 0.31 -0.46 -28.07
CA ILE A 257 -1.06 -0.07 -27.72
C ILE A 257 -1.19 -0.12 -26.20
N VAL A 258 -1.47 1.02 -25.58
CA VAL A 258 -1.78 1.12 -24.15
C VAL A 258 -3.26 1.42 -23.99
N PHE A 259 -3.98 0.53 -23.32
CA PHE A 259 -5.35 0.76 -22.92
C PHE A 259 -5.36 1.25 -21.46
N ASP A 260 -5.41 2.58 -21.29
CA ASP A 260 -5.50 3.23 -19.99
C ASP A 260 -6.94 3.15 -19.45
N GLU A 261 -7.06 3.11 -18.12
CA GLU A 261 -8.34 2.94 -17.42
C GLU A 261 -9.15 1.68 -17.80
N PHE A 262 -8.48 0.59 -18.21
CA PHE A 262 -9.14 -0.66 -18.60
C PHE A 262 -10.07 -1.22 -17.52
N SER A 263 -9.80 -0.97 -16.23
CA SER A 263 -10.73 -1.30 -15.14
C SER A 263 -12.14 -0.73 -15.32
N LYS A 264 -12.31 0.52 -15.81
CA LYS A 264 -13.64 1.11 -16.04
C LYS A 264 -14.37 0.38 -17.16
N PHE A 265 -13.62 0.00 -18.21
CA PHE A 265 -14.14 -0.82 -19.29
C PHE A 265 -14.64 -2.18 -18.76
N LEU A 266 -13.86 -2.84 -17.89
CA LEU A 266 -14.26 -4.10 -17.26
C LEU A 266 -15.56 -3.92 -16.47
N GLU A 267 -15.64 -2.92 -15.58
CA GLU A 267 -16.81 -2.69 -14.72
C GLU A 267 -18.10 -2.40 -15.50
N GLY A 268 -18.04 -1.67 -16.61
CA GLY A 268 -19.19 -1.37 -17.46
C GLY A 268 -19.64 -2.55 -18.32
N ASN A 269 -18.68 -3.23 -18.98
CA ASN A 269 -18.97 -4.30 -19.93
C ASN A 269 -19.29 -5.65 -19.27
N ILE A 270 -18.94 -5.82 -17.98
CA ILE A 270 -19.37 -6.97 -17.19
C ILE A 270 -20.88 -6.93 -16.91
N LYS A 271 -21.43 -5.72 -16.69
CA LYS A 271 -22.83 -5.51 -16.32
C LYS A 271 -23.77 -5.59 -17.54
N GLU A 272 -23.36 -5.03 -18.67
CA GLU A 272 -24.11 -5.07 -19.93
C GLU A 272 -23.70 -6.30 -20.77
N ASP A 273 -24.61 -6.97 -21.47
CA ASP A 273 -24.33 -8.14 -22.32
C ASP A 273 -23.52 -7.80 -23.59
N SER A 274 -22.31 -7.28 -23.41
CA SER A 274 -21.42 -6.72 -24.43
C SER A 274 -20.45 -7.75 -25.01
N SER A 275 -20.97 -8.90 -25.48
CA SER A 275 -20.16 -10.02 -25.99
C SER A 275 -19.18 -9.64 -27.12
N ASN A 276 -19.52 -8.64 -27.92
CA ASN A 276 -18.69 -8.20 -29.04
C ASN A 276 -17.42 -7.47 -28.58
N ASN A 277 -17.48 -6.70 -27.49
CA ASN A 277 -16.33 -5.95 -26.98
C ASN A 277 -15.25 -6.88 -26.42
N LEU A 278 -15.68 -7.95 -25.75
CA LEU A 278 -14.79 -9.01 -25.27
C LEU A 278 -14.04 -9.71 -26.40
N LYS A 279 -14.74 -10.00 -27.49
CA LYS A 279 -14.15 -10.63 -28.67
C LYS A 279 -13.05 -9.76 -29.28
N ILE A 280 -13.27 -8.46 -29.41
CA ILE A 280 -12.26 -7.53 -29.95
C ILE A 280 -10.98 -7.56 -29.11
N ILE A 281 -11.09 -7.49 -27.77
CA ILE A 281 -9.92 -7.56 -26.87
C ILE A 281 -9.19 -8.90 -26.99
N GLN A 282 -9.95 -9.99 -27.11
CA GLN A 282 -9.39 -11.32 -27.34
C GLN A 282 -8.59 -11.40 -28.64
N ASP A 283 -9.17 -10.91 -29.73
CA ASP A 283 -8.59 -10.96 -31.07
C ASP A 283 -7.33 -10.07 -31.14
N PHE A 284 -7.35 -8.89 -30.49
CA PHE A 284 -6.15 -8.06 -30.35
C PHE A 284 -5.03 -8.74 -29.55
N ALA A 285 -5.35 -9.41 -28.44
CA ALA A 285 -4.35 -10.14 -27.66
C ALA A 285 -3.70 -11.26 -28.48
N GLU A 286 -4.51 -11.97 -29.29
CA GLU A 286 -4.02 -13.03 -30.18
C GLU A 286 -3.12 -12.49 -31.29
N VAL A 287 -3.48 -11.35 -31.90
CA VAL A 287 -2.63 -10.68 -32.90
C VAL A 287 -1.34 -10.16 -32.29
N ALA A 288 -1.39 -9.55 -31.09
CA ALA A 288 -0.21 -9.07 -30.39
C ALA A 288 0.80 -10.20 -30.15
N ASN A 289 0.34 -11.32 -29.59
CA ASN A 289 1.18 -12.48 -29.28
C ASN A 289 1.74 -13.21 -30.51
N ARG A 290 1.16 -13.01 -31.71
CA ARG A 290 1.60 -13.62 -32.97
C ARG A 290 2.29 -12.64 -33.94
N SER A 291 2.50 -11.39 -33.52
CA SER A 291 2.93 -10.31 -34.41
C SER A 291 4.34 -10.44 -35.00
N GLY A 292 5.22 -11.27 -34.42
CA GLY A 292 6.52 -11.61 -35.02
C GLY A 292 7.45 -10.40 -35.18
N GLU A 293 7.95 -10.14 -36.40
CA GLU A 293 8.85 -9.02 -36.69
C GLU A 293 8.11 -7.66 -36.73
N ASN A 294 6.90 -7.61 -37.29
CA ASN A 294 6.06 -6.40 -37.33
C ASN A 294 5.30 -6.31 -36.00
N GLN A 295 5.96 -5.75 -34.99
CA GLN A 295 5.55 -5.93 -33.60
C GLN A 295 4.23 -5.23 -33.29
N ILE A 296 3.34 -5.91 -32.56
CA ILE A 296 2.14 -5.31 -31.97
C ILE A 296 2.15 -5.69 -30.49
N HIS A 297 2.21 -4.68 -29.63
CA HIS A 297 2.12 -4.84 -28.19
C HIS A 297 0.78 -4.30 -27.69
N LEU A 298 0.16 -4.99 -26.74
CA LEU A 298 -1.06 -4.56 -26.07
C LEU A 298 -0.85 -4.59 -24.57
N THR A 299 -0.98 -3.46 -23.89
CA THR A 299 -0.92 -3.36 -22.44
C THR A 299 -2.17 -2.72 -21.88
N CYS A 300 -2.91 -3.46 -21.05
CA CYS A 300 -4.10 -2.97 -20.36
C CYS A 300 -3.77 -2.60 -18.91
N ILE A 301 -4.23 -1.45 -18.41
CA ILE A 301 -3.94 -0.99 -17.04
C ILE A 301 -5.14 -1.22 -16.12
N THR A 302 -4.92 -1.93 -15.00
CA THR A 302 -5.97 -2.24 -14.01
C THR A 302 -5.57 -1.91 -12.58
N HIS A 303 -6.56 -1.62 -11.72
CA HIS A 303 -6.32 -1.31 -10.30
C HIS A 303 -6.33 -2.54 -9.37
N LYS A 304 -6.86 -3.66 -9.84
CA LYS A 304 -7.03 -4.94 -9.14
C LYS A 304 -6.83 -6.09 -10.12
N GLY A 305 -6.64 -7.30 -9.58
CA GLY A 305 -6.60 -8.50 -10.42
C GLY A 305 -7.93 -8.72 -11.13
N PHE A 306 -7.93 -9.49 -12.22
CA PHE A 306 -9.18 -9.80 -12.94
C PHE A 306 -10.20 -10.51 -12.05
N GLU A 307 -9.75 -11.41 -11.18
CA GLU A 307 -10.60 -12.19 -10.25
C GLU A 307 -11.51 -11.30 -9.39
N ASP A 308 -11.01 -10.13 -8.97
CA ASP A 308 -11.75 -9.20 -8.12
C ASP A 308 -12.96 -8.58 -8.84
N TYR A 309 -12.93 -8.51 -10.17
CA TYR A 309 -14.06 -8.02 -10.97
C TYR A 309 -15.12 -9.10 -11.23
N LEU A 310 -14.81 -10.38 -10.98
CA LEU A 310 -15.68 -11.52 -11.31
C LEU A 310 -16.62 -11.96 -10.18
N VAL A 311 -16.50 -11.37 -8.98
CA VAL A 311 -17.14 -11.82 -7.73
C VAL A 311 -18.68 -11.87 -7.80
N ASN A 312 -19.32 -11.03 -8.63
CA ASN A 312 -20.78 -10.91 -8.72
C ASN A 312 -21.37 -11.21 -10.12
N ILE A 313 -20.75 -12.12 -10.88
CA ILE A 313 -21.11 -12.39 -12.29
C ILE A 313 -21.67 -13.83 -12.48
N PRO A 314 -22.67 -14.04 -13.36
CA PRO A 314 -23.09 -15.37 -13.81
C PRO A 314 -21.94 -16.26 -14.36
N GLN A 315 -21.97 -17.57 -14.06
CA GLN A 315 -20.88 -18.51 -14.41
C GLN A 315 -20.53 -18.57 -15.91
N ASN A 316 -21.50 -18.44 -16.81
CA ASN A 316 -21.27 -18.47 -18.26
C ASN A 316 -20.41 -17.29 -18.74
N LYS A 317 -20.54 -16.11 -18.12
CA LYS A 317 -19.69 -14.94 -18.39
C LYS A 317 -18.29 -15.12 -17.81
N ILE A 318 -18.17 -15.72 -16.61
CA ILE A 318 -16.87 -16.00 -15.97
C ILE A 318 -16.00 -16.87 -16.88
N THR A 319 -16.52 -17.94 -17.48
CA THR A 319 -15.74 -18.82 -18.36
C THR A 319 -15.19 -18.09 -19.59
N ARG A 320 -15.99 -17.21 -20.20
CA ARG A 320 -15.54 -16.39 -21.35
C ARG A 320 -14.45 -15.41 -20.93
N TRP A 321 -14.61 -14.75 -19.78
CA TRP A 321 -13.60 -13.86 -19.23
C TRP A 321 -12.28 -14.58 -18.94
N LYS A 322 -12.33 -15.76 -18.31
CA LYS A 322 -11.13 -16.60 -18.07
C LYS A 322 -10.41 -16.99 -19.37
N ALA A 323 -11.16 -17.24 -20.45
CA ALA A 323 -10.56 -17.51 -21.75
C ALA A 323 -9.82 -16.29 -22.31
N VAL A 324 -10.37 -15.08 -22.14
CA VAL A 324 -9.69 -13.84 -22.54
C VAL A 324 -8.47 -13.58 -21.66
N GLU A 325 -8.64 -13.66 -20.34
CA GLU A 325 -7.59 -13.48 -19.33
C GLU A 325 -6.39 -14.37 -19.59
N GLY A 326 -6.59 -15.66 -19.91
CA GLY A 326 -5.52 -16.61 -20.19
C GLY A 326 -4.62 -16.24 -21.37
N ARG A 327 -5.00 -15.25 -22.19
CA ARG A 327 -4.18 -14.71 -23.29
C ARG A 327 -3.29 -13.55 -22.84
N PHE A 328 -3.54 -12.96 -21.68
CA PHE A 328 -2.76 -11.86 -21.13
C PHE A 328 -1.74 -12.35 -20.10
N LYS A 329 -0.55 -11.77 -20.13
CA LYS A 329 0.42 -11.93 -19.05
C LYS A 329 0.22 -10.86 -17.99
N HIS A 330 -0.04 -11.30 -16.77
CA HIS A 330 -0.21 -10.41 -15.63
C HIS A 330 1.15 -9.89 -15.16
N VAL A 331 1.26 -8.58 -15.08
CA VAL A 331 2.43 -7.86 -14.57
C VAL A 331 1.98 -7.07 -13.36
N TYR A 332 2.39 -7.51 -12.18
CA TYR A 332 1.97 -6.89 -10.93
C TYR A 332 2.91 -5.74 -10.56
N PHE A 333 2.37 -4.53 -10.53
CA PHE A 333 2.99 -3.35 -9.96
C PHE A 333 2.58 -3.25 -8.48
N THR A 334 3.12 -4.17 -7.66
CA THR A 334 2.94 -4.15 -6.21
C THR A 334 4.11 -3.42 -5.58
N SER A 335 3.85 -2.33 -4.86
CA SER A 335 4.87 -1.62 -4.10
C SER A 335 5.33 -2.48 -2.93
N SER A 336 6.62 -2.83 -2.87
CA SER A 336 7.22 -3.33 -1.64
C SER A 336 7.42 -2.17 -0.66
N SER A 337 7.58 -2.48 0.64
CA SER A 337 7.98 -1.45 1.61
C SER A 337 9.30 -0.77 1.21
N GLN A 338 10.21 -1.52 0.57
CA GLN A 338 11.47 -1.00 0.08
C GLN A 338 11.29 0.02 -1.05
N GLY A 339 10.46 -0.29 -2.05
CA GLY A 339 10.17 0.65 -3.14
C GLY A 339 9.60 1.97 -2.65
N ASN A 340 8.76 1.95 -1.60
CA ASN A 340 8.26 3.17 -0.97
C ASN A 340 9.36 4.00 -0.28
N TYR A 341 10.36 3.35 0.33
CA TYR A 341 11.50 4.06 0.92
C TYR A 341 12.43 4.64 -0.15
N GLU A 342 12.65 3.92 -1.25
CA GLU A 342 13.39 4.42 -2.41
C GLU A 342 12.70 5.65 -3.02
N LEU A 343 11.36 5.65 -3.11
CA LEU A 343 10.59 6.82 -3.54
C LEU A 343 10.79 8.02 -2.59
N ILE A 344 10.78 7.81 -1.27
CA ILE A 344 11.03 8.87 -0.29
C ILE A 344 12.46 9.42 -0.44
N ALA A 345 13.47 8.54 -0.50
CA ALA A 345 14.87 8.90 -0.66
C ALA A 345 15.10 9.77 -1.91
N ASN A 346 14.58 9.32 -3.04
CA ASN A 346 14.74 10.00 -4.33
C ASN A 346 13.90 11.29 -4.44
N ALA A 347 12.83 11.45 -3.66
CA ALA A 347 12.07 12.70 -3.60
C ALA A 347 12.89 13.85 -2.98
N ILE A 348 13.88 13.52 -2.15
CA ILE A 348 14.67 14.48 -1.37
C ILE A 348 16.06 14.61 -1.99
N THR A 349 16.20 15.51 -2.97
CA THR A 349 17.49 15.74 -3.63
C THR A 349 18.40 16.59 -2.75
N LYS A 350 19.70 16.27 -2.78
CA LYS A 350 20.71 16.94 -1.94
C LYS A 350 21.93 17.30 -2.77
N ASP A 351 22.51 18.46 -2.48
CA ASP A 351 23.85 18.80 -2.92
C ASP A 351 24.85 17.91 -2.16
N LYS A 352 25.35 16.85 -2.83
CA LYS A 352 26.22 15.84 -2.23
C LYS A 352 27.40 16.46 -1.50
N SER A 353 28.07 17.43 -2.13
CA SER A 353 29.26 18.07 -1.57
C SER A 353 28.99 18.76 -0.22
N LYS A 354 27.89 19.52 -0.15
CA LYS A 354 27.48 20.20 1.07
C LYS A 354 26.92 19.24 2.11
N PHE A 355 26.22 18.20 1.67
CA PHE A 355 25.64 17.21 2.58
C PHE A 355 26.71 16.36 3.25
N ASP A 356 27.77 15.97 2.54
CA ASP A 356 28.91 15.25 3.11
C ASP A 356 29.62 16.09 4.19
N ILE A 357 29.80 17.39 3.94
CA ILE A 357 30.32 18.33 4.95
C ILE A 357 29.38 18.39 6.16
N PHE A 358 28.07 18.47 5.93
CA PHE A 358 27.07 18.50 6.99
C PHE A 358 27.09 17.22 7.85
N ILE A 359 27.22 16.05 7.22
CA ILE A 359 27.33 14.76 7.94
C ILE A 359 28.58 14.76 8.82
N ASN A 360 29.74 15.14 8.27
CA ASN A 360 31.00 15.15 9.02
C ASN A 360 30.96 16.08 10.24
N VAL A 361 30.30 17.23 10.12
CA VAL A 361 30.13 18.17 11.25
C VAL A 361 29.21 17.62 12.34
N ASN A 362 28.24 16.77 11.99
CA ASN A 362 27.23 16.21 12.92
C ASN A 362 27.35 14.68 13.06
N GLU A 363 28.57 14.14 12.97
CA GLU A 363 28.82 12.70 12.93
C GLU A 363 28.29 11.99 14.19
N ASN A 364 28.40 12.64 15.35
CA ASN A 364 27.92 12.11 16.62
C ASN A 364 26.40 11.95 16.64
N GLU A 365 25.66 12.95 16.17
CA GLU A 365 24.20 12.93 16.08
C GLU A 365 23.73 11.87 15.08
N PHE A 366 24.39 11.76 13.92
CA PHE A 366 24.09 10.69 12.95
C PHE A 366 24.36 9.29 13.52
N SER A 367 25.46 9.12 14.26
CA SER A 367 25.79 7.87 14.94
C SER A 367 24.76 7.50 16.02
N GLN A 368 24.23 8.50 16.74
CA GLN A 368 23.13 8.28 17.69
C GLN A 368 21.83 7.85 16.99
N ILE A 369 21.51 8.43 15.84
CA ILE A 369 20.34 8.02 15.04
C ILE A 369 20.50 6.59 14.56
N ASP A 370 21.70 6.23 14.08
CA ASP A 370 22.01 4.85 13.65
C ASP A 370 21.81 3.87 14.80
N PHE A 371 22.38 4.16 15.99
CA PHE A 371 22.20 3.32 17.18
C PHE A 371 20.74 3.20 17.61
N GLN A 372 19.99 4.29 17.61
CA GLN A 372 18.57 4.29 17.96
C GLN A 372 17.76 3.45 16.98
N CYS A 373 18.05 3.56 15.68
CA CYS A 373 17.34 2.82 14.65
C CYS A 373 17.70 1.32 14.68
N ASP A 374 18.96 0.96 14.93
CA ASP A 374 19.39 -0.43 15.19
C ASP A 374 18.60 -1.04 16.36
N ARG A 375 18.43 -0.29 17.46
CA ARG A 375 17.66 -0.74 18.62
C ARG A 375 16.17 -0.93 18.34
N LEU A 376 15.61 -0.21 17.37
CA LEU A 376 14.20 -0.36 16.98
C LEU A 376 13.99 -1.60 16.09
N GLY A 377 15.00 -2.02 15.33
CA GLY A 377 14.92 -3.19 14.45
C GLY A 377 13.93 -3.04 13.28
N LEU A 378 13.53 -1.81 12.92
CA LEU A 378 12.49 -1.57 11.90
C LEU A 378 12.92 -1.94 10.48
N PHE A 379 14.22 -1.91 10.20
CA PHE A 379 14.80 -2.04 8.86
C PHE A 379 15.81 -3.18 8.76
N ASN A 380 15.75 -4.17 9.65
CA ASN A 380 16.67 -5.32 9.66
C ASN A 380 16.63 -6.13 8.34
N ASP A 381 15.52 -6.04 7.60
CA ASP A 381 15.31 -6.72 6.32
C ASP A 381 16.03 -5.99 5.15
N LEU A 382 16.55 -4.77 5.35
CA LEU A 382 17.18 -3.95 4.31
C LEU A 382 18.71 -3.95 4.43
N THR A 383 19.39 -4.22 3.32
CA THR A 383 20.84 -4.01 3.21
C THR A 383 21.15 -2.52 3.15
N ASP A 384 22.23 -2.11 3.83
CA ASP A 384 22.72 -0.73 3.87
C ASP A 384 21.67 0.29 4.32
N TRP A 385 20.76 -0.12 5.21
CA TRP A 385 19.67 0.73 5.68
C TRP A 385 20.15 2.04 6.31
N LYS A 386 21.37 2.09 6.89
CA LYS A 386 21.96 3.34 7.41
C LYS A 386 22.08 4.40 6.32
N ILE A 387 22.54 4.01 5.14
CA ILE A 387 22.67 4.90 3.99
C ILE A 387 21.25 5.21 3.46
N LYS A 388 20.48 4.18 3.11
CA LYS A 388 19.19 4.33 2.43
C LYS A 388 18.11 5.03 3.27
N ILE A 389 18.09 4.80 4.57
CA ILE A 389 17.06 5.34 5.46
C ILE A 389 17.56 6.59 6.17
N VAL A 390 18.74 6.57 6.77
CA VAL A 390 19.17 7.70 7.62
C VAL A 390 19.80 8.81 6.80
N ARG A 391 20.61 8.50 5.78
CA ARG A 391 21.29 9.51 4.96
C ARG A 391 20.42 9.96 3.78
N GLU A 392 19.91 9.02 2.99
CA GLU A 392 19.14 9.35 1.79
C GLU A 392 17.73 9.90 2.10
N CYS A 393 17.06 9.49 3.18
CA CYS A 393 15.77 10.09 3.57
C CYS A 393 15.89 11.28 4.54
N PHE A 394 17.11 11.75 4.86
CA PHE A 394 17.29 12.95 5.69
C PHE A 394 16.56 14.15 5.08
N PRO A 395 15.78 14.95 5.84
CA PRO A 395 15.79 15.09 7.30
C PRO A 395 14.66 14.35 8.03
N LEU A 396 14.13 13.26 7.48
CA LEU A 396 13.08 12.47 8.14
C LEU A 396 13.65 11.61 9.26
N ASN A 397 12.95 11.53 10.39
CA ASN A 397 13.25 10.53 11.41
C ASN A 397 13.02 9.11 10.83
N PRO A 398 13.87 8.10 11.12
CA PRO A 398 13.66 6.74 10.59
C PRO A 398 12.28 6.16 10.88
N THR A 399 11.68 6.51 12.02
CA THR A 399 10.30 6.11 12.34
C THR A 399 9.25 6.78 11.43
N VAL A 400 9.50 8.01 10.97
CA VAL A 400 8.67 8.68 9.96
C VAL A 400 8.83 7.99 8.62
N VAL A 401 10.05 7.64 8.21
CA VAL A 401 10.30 6.89 6.97
C VAL A 401 9.49 5.59 6.98
N TYR A 402 9.46 4.88 8.12
CA TYR A 402 8.65 3.68 8.31
C TYR A 402 7.14 3.94 8.25
N ALA A 403 6.68 4.97 8.96
CA ALA A 403 5.26 5.28 9.17
C ALA A 403 4.58 5.88 7.93
N LEU A 404 5.28 6.74 7.18
CA LEU A 404 4.68 7.60 6.17
C LEU A 404 4.01 6.81 5.03
N PRO A 405 4.63 5.78 4.42
CA PRO A 405 3.97 4.96 3.40
C PRO A 405 2.71 4.28 3.93
N ARG A 406 2.79 3.72 5.15
CA ARG A 406 1.69 2.97 5.79
C ARG A 406 0.50 3.85 6.13
N ILE A 407 0.76 5.07 6.60
CA ILE A 407 -0.30 6.05 6.85
C ILE A 407 -0.92 6.47 5.52
N SER A 408 -0.09 6.79 4.52
CA SER A 408 -0.58 7.23 3.21
C SER A 408 -1.46 6.18 2.53
N GLU A 409 -1.19 4.89 2.73
CA GLU A 409 -2.02 3.79 2.25
C GLU A 409 -3.36 3.66 2.97
N LYS A 410 -3.46 4.12 4.22
CA LYS A 410 -4.66 3.95 5.04
C LYS A 410 -5.70 5.06 4.91
N VAL A 411 -5.31 6.28 4.50
CA VAL A 411 -6.19 7.48 4.60
C VAL A 411 -6.34 8.29 3.31
N ALA A 412 -5.99 7.73 2.15
CA ALA A 412 -6.16 8.41 0.85
C ALA A 412 -5.86 7.49 -0.36
N GLN A 413 -5.72 8.10 -1.55
CA GLN A 413 -5.11 7.50 -2.74
C GLN A 413 -3.58 7.28 -2.55
N ASN A 414 -3.20 6.27 -1.75
CA ASN A 414 -1.86 5.70 -1.55
C ASN A 414 -0.69 6.69 -1.74
N GLU A 415 -0.10 6.78 -2.93
CA GLU A 415 1.14 7.54 -3.16
C GLU A 415 0.92 9.04 -3.42
N ARG A 416 -0.27 9.47 -3.85
CA ARG A 416 -0.50 10.90 -4.13
C ARG A 416 -0.31 11.74 -2.87
N THR A 417 -0.79 11.26 -1.74
CA THR A 417 -0.66 11.98 -0.46
C THR A 417 0.77 11.93 0.08
N LEU A 418 1.48 10.83 -0.14
CA LEU A 418 2.91 10.71 0.14
C LEU A 418 3.69 11.77 -0.64
N PHE A 419 3.41 11.92 -1.93
CA PHE A 419 4.07 12.89 -2.80
C PHE A 419 3.73 14.34 -2.44
N THR A 420 2.47 14.65 -2.13
CA THR A 420 2.11 16.02 -1.70
C THR A 420 2.79 16.38 -0.38
N PHE A 421 2.94 15.44 0.55
CA PHE A 421 3.68 15.66 1.79
C PHE A 421 5.16 15.96 1.54
N LEU A 422 5.81 15.20 0.65
CA LEU A 422 7.25 15.29 0.39
C LEU A 422 7.61 16.50 -0.48
N ALA A 423 6.79 16.82 -1.49
CA ALA A 423 7.19 17.71 -2.58
C ALA A 423 6.33 18.97 -2.73
N LYS A 424 5.27 19.19 -1.94
CA LYS A 424 4.43 20.40 -2.06
C LYS A 424 4.68 21.38 -0.93
N ASP A 425 4.82 22.67 -1.25
CA ASP A 425 4.93 23.73 -0.24
C ASP A 425 3.56 24.03 0.37
N GLU A 426 3.11 23.12 1.24
CA GLU A 426 1.90 23.26 2.03
C GLU A 426 2.23 23.30 3.53
N LYS A 427 1.28 23.79 4.32
CA LYS A 427 1.41 23.81 5.78
C LYS A 427 1.64 22.37 6.30
N GLY A 428 2.74 22.18 7.02
CA GLY A 428 3.10 20.87 7.61
C GLY A 428 3.81 19.90 6.67
N SER A 429 4.08 20.30 5.42
CA SER A 429 4.88 19.51 4.46
C SER A 429 6.37 19.46 4.82
N LEU A 430 7.10 18.54 4.17
CA LEU A 430 8.55 18.45 4.28
C LEU A 430 9.25 19.74 3.78
N ILE A 431 8.76 20.33 2.68
CA ILE A 431 9.34 21.57 2.14
C ILE A 431 9.29 22.69 3.18
N LYS A 432 8.15 22.82 3.87
CA LYS A 432 8.01 23.86 4.90
C LYS A 432 8.94 23.63 6.07
N PHE A 433 9.17 22.37 6.45
CA PHE A 433 10.13 22.00 7.49
C PHE A 433 11.58 22.37 7.08
N VAL A 434 11.99 22.05 5.86
CA VAL A 434 13.32 22.39 5.30
C VAL A 434 13.53 23.90 5.26
N ASN A 435 12.53 24.65 4.77
CA ASN A 435 12.63 26.11 4.63
C ASN A 435 12.64 26.86 5.97
N ASN A 436 12.00 26.31 7.01
CA ASN A 436 11.96 26.90 8.34
C ASN A 436 13.13 26.48 9.25
N ASN A 437 14.04 25.63 8.77
CA ASN A 437 15.17 25.17 9.58
C ASN A 437 16.16 26.32 9.84
N ASN A 438 16.51 26.52 11.12
CA ASN A 438 17.39 27.59 11.57
C ASN A 438 18.87 27.17 11.65
N GLY A 439 19.27 26.10 10.96
CA GLY A 439 20.64 25.58 10.93
C GLY A 439 21.01 24.63 12.08
N LYS A 440 20.05 24.26 12.93
CA LYS A 440 20.20 23.19 13.92
C LYS A 440 19.85 21.84 13.30
N MET A 441 20.51 20.78 13.73
CA MET A 441 20.16 19.42 13.32
C MET A 441 18.88 18.98 14.04
N GLU A 442 17.77 18.91 13.30
CA GLU A 442 16.47 18.50 13.77
C GLU A 442 15.83 17.55 12.75
N LEU A 443 15.22 16.47 13.22
CA LEU A 443 14.51 15.53 12.36
C LEU A 443 13.01 15.86 12.32
N LEU A 444 12.38 15.62 11.17
CA LEU A 444 10.94 15.60 11.07
C LEU A 444 10.42 14.36 11.80
N THR A 445 9.58 14.57 12.83
CA THR A 445 9.09 13.56 13.77
C THR A 445 7.61 13.21 13.54
N LEU A 446 7.09 12.15 14.17
CA LEU A 446 5.71 11.66 13.92
C LEU A 446 4.60 12.67 14.25
N ASP A 447 4.85 13.64 15.13
CA ASP A 447 3.87 14.69 15.44
C ASP A 447 3.59 15.60 14.23
N PHE A 448 4.60 15.86 13.38
CA PHE A 448 4.40 16.58 12.13
C PHE A 448 3.56 15.77 11.14
N VAL A 449 3.79 14.45 11.08
CA VAL A 449 2.99 13.55 10.23
C VAL A 449 1.53 13.57 10.69
N TYR A 450 1.27 13.49 12.00
CA TYR A 450 -0.10 13.62 12.51
C TYR A 450 -0.75 14.94 12.09
N ASP A 451 -0.06 16.06 12.26
CA ASP A 451 -0.61 17.39 11.95
C ASP A 451 -0.94 17.56 10.46
N TYR A 452 -0.14 16.98 9.56
CA TYR A 452 -0.43 17.02 8.13
C TYR A 452 -1.66 16.16 7.78
N PHE A 453 -1.73 14.94 8.31
CA PHE A 453 -2.78 13.97 7.95
C PHE A 453 -4.08 14.12 8.78
N GLU A 454 -4.12 14.97 9.81
CA GLU A 454 -5.27 15.12 10.72
C GLU A 454 -6.59 15.35 9.97
N THR A 455 -6.57 16.23 8.96
CA THR A 455 -7.78 16.54 8.18
C THR A 455 -8.27 15.36 7.34
N LEU A 456 -7.37 14.46 6.93
CA LEU A 456 -7.71 13.23 6.23
C LEU A 456 -8.27 12.20 7.21
N PHE A 457 -7.65 12.02 8.39
CA PHE A 457 -8.18 11.15 9.44
C PHE A 457 -9.61 11.53 9.84
N LYS A 458 -9.90 12.83 9.92
CA LYS A 458 -11.24 13.35 10.20
C LYS A 458 -12.27 12.98 9.12
N LYS A 459 -11.87 12.92 7.85
CA LYS A 459 -12.75 12.65 6.69
C LYS A 459 -13.02 11.16 6.46
N GLU A 460 -12.20 10.28 7.03
CA GLU A 460 -12.31 8.81 6.91
C GLU A 460 -13.49 8.23 7.74
N ILE A 461 -14.72 8.66 7.43
CA ILE A 461 -15.94 8.24 8.16
C ILE A 461 -16.22 6.74 7.98
N PHE A 462 -15.84 6.18 6.83
CA PHE A 462 -16.05 4.76 6.52
C PHE A 462 -15.02 3.84 7.20
N ASN A 463 -13.87 4.36 7.62
CA ASN A 463 -12.88 3.63 8.39
C ASN A 463 -13.03 3.97 9.88
N THR A 464 -14.01 3.31 10.52
CA THR A 464 -14.40 3.54 11.92
C THR A 464 -13.22 3.58 12.86
N ARG A 465 -12.26 2.66 12.69
CA ARG A 465 -11.06 2.59 13.52
C ARG A 465 -10.19 3.84 13.46
N ILE A 466 -9.92 4.36 12.25
CA ILE A 466 -9.07 5.54 12.08
C ILE A 466 -9.77 6.77 12.65
N HIS A 467 -11.06 6.90 12.35
CA HIS A 467 -11.88 7.99 12.85
C HIS A 467 -11.96 7.97 14.39
N ASP A 468 -12.12 6.79 15.00
CA ASP A 468 -12.14 6.62 16.46
C ASP A 468 -10.83 7.01 17.12
N ILE A 469 -9.70 6.63 16.53
CA ILE A 469 -8.37 7.01 17.03
C ILE A 469 -8.23 8.54 16.95
N TRP A 470 -8.54 9.15 15.80
CA TRP A 470 -8.51 10.61 15.64
C TRP A 470 -9.42 11.33 16.66
N SER A 471 -10.64 10.85 16.86
CA SER A 471 -11.60 11.41 17.82
C SER A 471 -11.07 11.36 19.26
N LYS A 472 -10.48 10.23 19.66
CA LYS A 472 -9.81 10.08 20.96
C LYS A 472 -8.64 11.07 21.08
N THR A 473 -7.79 11.13 20.07
CA THR A 473 -6.64 12.03 20.05
C THR A 473 -7.04 13.49 20.16
N TYR A 474 -8.05 13.93 19.40
CA TYR A 474 -8.55 15.30 19.44
C TYR A 474 -9.05 15.69 20.85
N LYS A 475 -9.82 14.79 21.49
CA LYS A 475 -10.29 14.99 22.88
C LYS A 475 -9.16 14.97 23.91
N CYS A 476 -8.10 14.19 23.69
CA CYS A 476 -6.91 14.21 24.54
C CYS A 476 -6.13 15.52 24.39
N LEU A 477 -5.93 15.98 23.15
CA LEU A 477 -5.17 17.19 22.83
C LEU A 477 -5.81 18.47 23.43
N SER A 478 -7.15 18.52 23.55
CA SER A 478 -7.83 19.65 24.17
C SER A 478 -7.60 19.78 25.69
N LYS A 479 -7.20 18.68 26.36
CA LYS A 479 -6.92 18.65 27.82
C LYS A 479 -5.45 18.90 28.15
N ILE A 480 -4.59 19.06 27.15
CA ILE A 480 -3.13 19.17 27.30
C ILE A 480 -2.66 20.55 26.89
N ASN A 481 -1.83 21.17 27.74
CA ASN A 481 -1.19 22.45 27.44
C ASN A 481 0.29 22.31 27.08
N ASP A 482 0.95 21.27 27.59
CA ASP A 482 2.38 21.01 27.39
C ASP A 482 2.71 20.51 25.97
N LYS A 483 3.80 21.04 25.39
CA LYS A 483 4.21 20.76 24.00
C LYS A 483 4.62 19.29 23.82
N ASN A 484 5.46 18.76 24.71
CA ASN A 484 5.99 17.40 24.59
C ASN A 484 4.91 16.34 24.83
N SER A 485 4.01 16.61 25.78
CA SER A 485 2.81 15.79 26.01
C SER A 485 1.91 15.73 24.77
N LYS A 486 1.70 16.85 24.06
CA LYS A 486 0.98 16.85 22.77
C LYS A 486 1.69 16.01 21.72
N LYS A 487 3.02 16.13 21.61
CA LYS A 487 3.82 15.30 20.69
C LYS A 487 3.66 13.81 20.95
N ILE A 488 3.73 13.38 22.21
CA ILE A 488 3.54 11.98 22.62
C ILE A 488 2.17 11.45 22.18
N ILE A 489 1.11 12.22 22.42
CA ILE A 489 -0.25 11.85 22.02
C ILE A 489 -0.39 11.71 20.50
N LYS A 490 0.20 12.63 19.73
CA LYS A 490 0.21 12.56 18.26
C LYS A 490 0.97 11.34 17.75
N ALA A 491 2.17 11.07 18.27
CA ALA A 491 2.95 9.88 17.92
C ALA A 491 2.21 8.58 18.26
N LEU A 492 1.62 8.50 19.46
CA LEU A 492 0.79 7.37 19.88
C LEU A 492 -0.38 7.13 18.92
N SER A 493 -0.98 8.20 18.41
CA SER A 493 -2.07 8.13 17.42
C SER A 493 -1.61 7.50 16.12
N ILE A 494 -0.49 7.97 15.56
CA ILE A 494 0.09 7.42 14.33
C ILE A 494 0.43 5.93 14.49
N ILE A 495 1.05 5.54 15.59
CA ILE A 495 1.37 4.14 15.89
C ILE A 495 0.09 3.27 15.92
N ASN A 496 -0.97 3.76 16.57
CA ASN A 496 -2.24 3.05 16.65
C ASN A 496 -2.99 2.97 15.31
N ILE A 497 -2.86 3.99 14.44
CA ILE A 497 -3.42 3.99 13.08
C ILE A 497 -2.69 2.96 12.22
N ILE A 498 -1.36 2.86 12.33
CA ILE A 498 -0.55 1.86 11.61
C ILE A 498 -0.92 0.43 12.04
N ASN A 499 -1.08 0.19 13.34
CA ASN A 499 -1.50 -1.12 13.88
C ASN A 499 -0.59 -2.30 13.47
N GLU A 500 0.73 -2.09 13.44
CA GLU A 500 1.71 -3.16 13.21
C GLU A 500 2.55 -3.35 14.47
N PHE A 501 1.90 -3.70 15.59
CA PHE A 501 2.54 -3.69 16.91
C PHE A 501 3.67 -4.71 17.09
N GLU A 502 3.82 -5.67 16.19
CA GLU A 502 4.96 -6.59 16.19
C GLU A 502 6.28 -5.89 15.82
N LYS A 503 6.24 -4.98 14.84
CA LYS A 503 7.42 -4.21 14.40
C LYS A 503 7.45 -2.81 15.01
N PHE A 504 6.29 -2.18 15.21
CA PHE A 504 6.17 -0.79 15.66
C PHE A 504 5.22 -0.65 16.86
N PRO A 505 5.58 -1.19 18.04
CA PRO A 505 4.74 -1.17 19.23
C PRO A 505 4.71 0.22 19.92
N PRO A 506 3.62 0.60 20.60
CA PRO A 506 3.53 1.86 21.35
C PRO A 506 4.23 1.74 22.71
N THR A 507 5.55 1.55 22.73
CA THR A 507 6.38 1.46 23.94
C THR A 507 7.17 2.74 24.20
N ASP A 508 7.82 2.85 25.37
CA ASP A 508 8.66 4.00 25.72
C ASP A 508 9.74 4.26 24.66
N LEU A 509 10.43 3.20 24.24
CA LEU A 509 11.53 3.27 23.28
C LEU A 509 11.06 3.83 21.94
N VAL A 510 9.98 3.26 21.39
CA VAL A 510 9.45 3.64 20.07
C VAL A 510 8.94 5.07 20.07
N ILE A 511 8.11 5.43 21.06
CA ILE A 511 7.50 6.77 21.13
C ILE A 511 8.61 7.82 21.32
N ARG A 512 9.56 7.59 22.23
CA ARG A 512 10.65 8.54 22.50
C ARG A 512 11.52 8.79 21.27
N ILE A 513 12.00 7.72 20.62
CA ILE A 513 12.83 7.85 19.40
C ILE A 513 12.05 8.52 18.27
N SER A 514 10.76 8.23 18.15
CA SER A 514 9.91 8.81 17.10
C SER A 514 9.71 10.32 17.18
N LEU A 515 10.02 10.89 18.35
CA LEU A 515 9.90 12.32 18.66
C LEU A 515 11.25 13.00 18.87
N GLY A 516 12.35 12.25 18.84
CA GLY A 516 13.70 12.77 19.11
C GLY A 516 13.85 13.40 20.49
N LEU A 517 13.05 12.97 21.48
CA LEU A 517 13.08 13.53 22.83
C LEU A 517 14.22 12.93 23.67
N SER A 518 14.77 13.74 24.57
CA SER A 518 15.67 13.23 25.61
C SER A 518 14.90 12.33 26.58
N GLN A 519 15.62 11.48 27.31
CA GLN A 519 15.01 10.58 28.30
C GLN A 519 14.25 11.38 29.37
N GLU A 520 14.87 12.45 29.89
CA GLU A 520 14.28 13.31 30.92
C GLU A 520 13.01 14.03 30.46
N GLU A 521 13.02 14.59 29.25
CA GLU A 521 11.86 15.27 28.67
C GLU A 521 10.69 14.31 28.43
N TYR A 522 11.01 13.10 27.95
CA TYR A 522 10.02 12.06 27.72
C TYR A 522 9.40 11.59 29.03
N ASP A 523 10.22 11.24 30.02
CA ASP A 523 9.76 10.70 31.30
C ASP A 523 8.86 11.69 32.04
N LYS A 524 9.26 12.97 32.09
CA LYS A 524 8.42 14.04 32.67
C LYS A 524 7.05 14.14 31.99
N SER A 525 7.03 14.03 30.66
CA SER A 525 5.81 14.21 29.85
C SER A 525 4.88 12.99 29.94
N ILE A 526 5.42 11.77 29.86
CA ILE A 526 4.64 10.54 29.92
C ILE A 526 4.05 10.33 31.33
N ILE A 527 4.81 10.64 32.39
CA ILE A 527 4.31 10.58 33.77
C ILE A 527 3.14 11.55 33.97
N ASN A 528 3.24 12.77 33.43
CA ASN A 528 2.14 13.73 33.48
C ASN A 528 0.88 13.22 32.75
N LEU A 529 1.05 12.57 31.59
CA LEU A 529 -0.06 11.97 30.84
C LEU A 529 -0.73 10.81 31.59
N ILE A 530 0.06 9.97 32.26
CA ILE A 530 -0.43 8.86 33.10
C ILE A 530 -1.19 9.42 34.31
N ASN A 531 -0.62 10.41 35.00
CA ASN A 531 -1.24 11.02 36.19
C ASN A 531 -2.57 11.71 35.87
N LYS A 532 -2.71 12.26 34.66
CA LYS A 532 -3.96 12.84 34.15
C LYS A 532 -4.95 11.82 33.58
N ASN A 533 -4.65 10.52 33.65
CA ASN A 533 -5.42 9.43 33.03
C ASN A 533 -5.71 9.67 31.54
N ILE A 534 -4.77 10.27 30.81
CA ILE A 534 -4.91 10.43 29.36
C ILE A 534 -4.42 9.16 28.65
N VAL A 535 -3.36 8.55 29.19
CA VAL A 535 -2.72 7.35 28.65
C VAL A 535 -2.54 6.31 29.76
N ILE A 536 -2.74 5.04 29.44
CA ILE A 536 -2.52 3.90 30.34
C ILE A 536 -1.42 3.03 29.77
N LYS A 537 -0.49 2.57 30.62
CA LYS A 537 0.54 1.59 30.28
C LYS A 537 0.11 0.19 30.71
N ASN A 538 0.06 -0.75 29.77
CA ASN A 538 -0.15 -2.15 30.10
C ASN A 538 1.14 -2.74 30.69
N LYS A 539 1.08 -3.26 31.93
CA LYS A 539 2.24 -3.82 32.64
C LYS A 539 2.82 -5.07 31.95
N SER A 540 2.00 -5.83 31.21
CA SER A 540 2.42 -7.12 30.62
C SER A 540 3.33 -6.96 29.40
N ASN A 541 3.05 -5.99 28.53
CA ASN A 541 3.77 -5.79 27.26
C ASN A 541 4.37 -4.38 27.12
N GLY A 542 4.15 -3.49 28.10
CA GLY A 542 4.64 -2.11 28.08
C GLY A 542 3.90 -1.19 27.10
N PHE A 543 2.77 -1.62 26.53
CA PHE A 543 2.05 -0.83 25.52
C PHE A 543 1.28 0.32 26.16
N TYR A 544 1.40 1.48 25.55
CA TYR A 544 0.58 2.64 25.84
C TYR A 544 -0.73 2.61 25.05
N ARG A 545 -1.84 2.94 25.70
CA ARG A 545 -3.17 3.09 25.10
C ARG A 545 -3.83 4.36 25.60
N PHE A 546 -4.71 4.92 24.77
CA PHE A 546 -5.61 5.99 25.22
C PHE A 546 -6.51 5.47 26.33
N SER A 547 -6.66 6.23 27.42
CA SER A 547 -7.70 5.95 28.39
C SER A 547 -9.08 6.20 27.77
N LEU A 548 -10.04 5.31 28.02
CA LEU A 548 -11.45 5.63 27.83
C LEU A 548 -11.73 6.87 28.71
N LEU A 549 -12.42 7.87 28.15
CA LEU A 549 -12.47 9.24 28.67
C LEU A 549 -13.31 9.41 29.95
N ASN A 550 -13.52 8.36 30.73
CA ASN A 550 -14.23 8.41 31.99
C ASN A 550 -13.24 8.57 33.15
N ASN A 551 -13.66 9.25 34.22
CA ASN A 551 -12.85 9.58 35.41
C ASN A 551 -12.38 8.34 36.22
N PHE A 552 -12.49 7.14 35.66
CA PHE A 552 -12.21 5.88 36.32
C PHE A 552 -10.72 5.52 36.21
N ASN A 553 -9.94 5.89 37.23
CA ASN A 553 -8.53 5.51 37.31
C ASN A 553 -8.41 4.05 37.78
N ILE A 554 -8.32 3.12 36.82
CA ILE A 554 -8.20 1.67 37.08
C ILE A 554 -7.03 1.37 38.03
N ASN A 555 -5.85 1.97 37.81
CA ASN A 555 -4.68 1.71 38.64
C ASN A 555 -4.88 2.18 40.08
N LYS A 556 -5.44 3.37 40.27
CA LYS A 556 -5.75 3.89 41.61
C LYS A 556 -6.84 3.06 42.31
N ASN A 557 -7.83 2.56 41.56
CA ASN A 557 -8.86 1.69 42.12
C ASN A 557 -8.33 0.30 42.48
N ILE A 558 -7.40 -0.25 41.70
CA ILE A 558 -6.66 -1.46 42.05
C ILE A 558 -5.90 -1.24 43.37
N GLU A 559 -5.16 -0.13 43.50
CA GLU A 559 -4.46 0.20 44.75
C GLU A 559 -5.43 0.41 45.93
N ASN A 560 -6.54 1.10 45.72
CA ASN A 560 -7.55 1.30 46.76
C ASN A 560 -8.15 -0.03 47.24
N ILE A 561 -8.56 -0.91 46.33
CA ILE A 561 -9.13 -2.23 46.67
C ILE A 561 -8.07 -3.10 47.33
N LYS A 562 -6.82 -3.06 46.85
CA LYS A 562 -5.69 -3.75 47.46
C LYS A 562 -5.52 -3.34 48.93
N ASN A 563 -5.50 -2.03 49.21
CA ASN A 563 -5.32 -1.49 50.56
C ASN A 563 -6.53 -1.70 51.48
N LEU A 564 -7.76 -1.70 50.93
CA LEU A 564 -8.99 -1.81 51.71
C LEU A 564 -9.44 -3.26 51.98
N LYS A 565 -9.28 -4.15 51.01
CA LYS A 565 -9.88 -5.51 51.04
C LYS A 565 -8.89 -6.66 50.99
N LEU A 566 -7.61 -6.41 50.68
CA LEU A 566 -6.65 -7.48 50.33
C LEU A 566 -5.35 -7.45 51.15
N ASN A 567 -5.37 -6.90 52.37
CA ASN A 567 -4.18 -6.90 53.25
C ASN A 567 -3.71 -8.34 53.58
N ASN A 568 -4.65 -9.25 53.88
CA ASN A 568 -4.40 -10.68 54.11
C ASN A 568 -5.06 -11.53 53.00
N ILE A 569 -4.35 -11.75 51.89
CA ILE A 569 -4.79 -12.66 50.83
C ILE A 569 -4.37 -14.10 51.17
N ASN A 570 -5.28 -15.05 50.98
CA ASN A 570 -4.92 -16.46 50.85
C ASN A 570 -4.38 -16.72 49.44
N VAL A 571 -3.05 -16.67 49.29
CA VAL A 571 -2.35 -16.80 48.00
C VAL A 571 -2.68 -18.12 47.30
N LYS A 572 -2.82 -19.20 48.07
CA LYS A 572 -3.14 -20.52 47.55
C LYS A 572 -4.49 -20.54 46.84
N LEU A 573 -5.54 -19.94 47.41
CA LEU A 573 -6.87 -19.93 46.78
C LEU A 573 -6.84 -19.32 45.38
N PHE A 574 -6.12 -18.21 45.20
CA PHE A 574 -5.97 -17.60 43.88
C PHE A 574 -5.13 -18.46 42.93
N LEU A 575 -4.08 -19.13 43.43
CA LEU A 575 -3.29 -20.03 42.60
C LEU A 575 -4.09 -21.26 42.16
N ASP A 576 -4.91 -21.83 43.05
CA ASP A 576 -5.82 -22.95 42.74
C ASP A 576 -6.91 -22.52 41.73
N GLU A 577 -7.38 -21.27 41.76
CA GLU A 577 -8.31 -20.72 40.75
C GLU A 577 -7.63 -20.51 39.38
N ILE A 578 -6.37 -20.06 39.37
CA ILE A 578 -5.64 -19.73 38.13
C ILE A 578 -5.07 -21.00 37.48
N PHE A 579 -4.62 -21.96 38.29
CA PHE A 579 -3.90 -23.15 37.83
C PHE A 579 -4.58 -24.44 38.31
N ASP A 580 -5.11 -25.22 37.37
CA ASP A 580 -5.46 -26.61 37.64
C ASP A 580 -4.23 -27.50 37.50
N LEU A 581 -3.65 -27.88 38.64
CA LEU A 581 -2.48 -28.78 38.69
C LEU A 581 -2.82 -30.23 38.33
N GLY A 582 -4.10 -30.60 38.23
CA GLY A 582 -4.55 -31.92 37.81
C GLY A 582 -4.11 -33.06 38.73
N TYR A 583 -3.78 -34.20 38.11
CA TYR A 583 -3.37 -35.44 38.77
C TYR A 583 -2.19 -36.09 38.03
N THR A 584 -1.34 -36.79 38.78
CA THR A 584 -0.19 -37.51 38.23
C THR A 584 -0.41 -39.02 38.38
N LEU A 585 -0.27 -39.77 37.28
CA LEU A 585 -0.45 -41.23 37.29
C LEU A 585 0.91 -41.95 37.41
N PRO A 586 1.08 -42.86 38.39
CA PRO A 586 2.24 -43.73 38.48
C PRO A 586 2.12 -44.86 37.44
N LYS A 587 2.34 -44.53 36.16
CA LYS A 587 2.06 -45.41 35.00
C LYS A 587 2.61 -46.82 35.18
N LYS A 588 3.91 -46.95 35.47
CA LYS A 588 4.56 -48.26 35.69
C LYS A 588 3.88 -49.11 36.78
N TYR A 589 3.55 -48.49 37.92
CA TYR A 589 2.90 -49.21 39.02
C TYR A 589 1.48 -49.66 38.64
N ASN A 590 0.72 -48.78 37.98
CA ASN A 590 -0.63 -49.07 37.52
C ASN A 590 -0.66 -50.19 36.49
N ASP A 591 0.30 -50.20 35.55
CA ASP A 591 0.46 -51.23 34.54
C ASP A 591 0.85 -52.58 35.17
N GLU A 592 1.83 -52.59 36.09
CA GLU A 592 2.29 -53.81 36.77
C GLU A 592 1.26 -54.43 37.73
N LYS A 593 0.33 -53.62 38.25
CA LYS A 593 -0.68 -54.03 39.25
C LYS A 593 -2.11 -54.06 38.70
N GLU A 594 -2.28 -53.82 37.40
CA GLU A 594 -3.58 -53.77 36.71
C GLU A 594 -4.64 -52.94 37.47
N MET A 595 -4.22 -51.79 37.99
CA MET A 595 -5.09 -50.92 38.78
C MET A 595 -4.83 -49.45 38.53
N THR A 596 -5.85 -48.60 38.74
CA THR A 596 -5.69 -47.14 38.59
C THR A 596 -5.49 -46.48 39.93
N ARG A 597 -4.23 -46.16 40.26
CA ARG A 597 -3.86 -45.26 41.36
C ARG A 597 -3.49 -43.89 40.83
N PHE A 598 -3.64 -42.85 41.63
CA PHE A 598 -3.27 -41.48 41.23
C PHE A 598 -2.72 -40.64 42.37
N PHE A 599 -1.87 -39.68 42.01
CA PHE A 599 -1.39 -38.63 42.90
C PHE A 599 -2.15 -37.34 42.62
N LYS A 600 -2.68 -36.68 43.65
CA LYS A 600 -3.23 -35.32 43.53
C LYS A 600 -2.09 -34.31 43.59
N ASN A 601 -2.04 -33.39 42.63
CA ASN A 601 -1.14 -32.24 42.70
C ASN A 601 -1.89 -31.09 43.38
N ALA A 602 -1.29 -30.46 44.39
CA ALA A 602 -1.91 -29.34 45.11
C ALA A 602 -0.88 -28.35 45.62
N PHE A 603 -1.24 -27.08 45.69
CA PHE A 603 -0.45 -26.08 46.41
C PHE A 603 -0.64 -26.23 47.93
N ILE A 604 0.42 -25.94 48.70
CA ILE A 604 0.35 -25.92 50.17
C ILE A 604 1.24 -24.81 50.75
N THR A 605 0.81 -24.26 51.88
CA THR A 605 1.57 -23.27 52.67
C THR A 605 2.01 -23.86 54.00
N TRP A 606 2.93 -23.21 54.72
CA TRP A 606 3.38 -23.66 56.04
C TRP A 606 2.20 -23.86 57.01
N ASN A 607 1.32 -22.86 57.13
CA ASN A 607 0.18 -22.90 58.05
C ASN A 607 -0.75 -24.11 57.82
N GLU A 608 -0.89 -24.56 56.57
CA GLU A 608 -1.67 -25.75 56.25
C GLU A 608 -0.90 -27.03 56.53
N LEU A 609 0.38 -27.08 56.16
CA LEU A 609 1.22 -28.24 56.38
C LEU A 609 1.44 -28.51 57.87
N GLU A 610 1.54 -27.46 58.69
CA GLU A 610 1.71 -27.56 60.13
C GLU A 610 0.51 -28.23 60.81
N ASN A 611 -0.70 -28.07 60.29
CA ASN A 611 -1.91 -28.65 60.88
C ASN A 611 -2.05 -30.16 60.68
N PHE A 612 -1.30 -30.77 59.76
CA PHE A 612 -1.33 -32.21 59.54
C PHE A 612 -0.39 -32.94 60.51
N ASN A 613 -0.90 -33.96 61.19
CA ASN A 613 -0.12 -34.73 62.17
C ASN A 613 0.57 -35.94 61.55
N ASP A 614 -0.07 -36.59 60.57
CA ASP A 614 0.44 -37.82 59.95
C ASP A 614 0.13 -37.92 58.45
N SER A 615 0.62 -38.98 57.80
CA SER A 615 0.38 -39.21 56.38
C SER A 615 -1.08 -39.55 56.05
N LYS A 616 -1.84 -40.12 56.99
CA LYS A 616 -3.23 -40.53 56.75
C LYS A 616 -4.13 -39.29 56.66
N GLU A 617 -3.94 -38.31 57.52
CA GLU A 617 -4.69 -37.06 57.49
C GLU A 617 -4.49 -36.33 56.16
N ILE A 618 -3.24 -36.26 55.64
CA ILE A 618 -2.94 -35.63 54.35
C ILE A 618 -3.65 -36.37 53.21
N LEU A 619 -3.52 -37.69 53.14
CA LEU A 619 -4.12 -38.49 52.06
C LEU A 619 -5.66 -38.46 52.11
N GLN A 620 -6.26 -38.46 53.30
CA GLN A 620 -7.71 -38.34 53.47
C GLN A 620 -8.22 -36.95 53.07
N PHE A 621 -7.49 -35.89 53.43
CA PHE A 621 -7.86 -34.52 53.07
C PHE A 621 -7.92 -34.33 51.55
N TYR A 622 -6.91 -34.80 50.82
CA TYR A 622 -6.86 -34.70 49.36
C TYR A 622 -7.61 -35.79 48.61
N LYS A 623 -8.12 -36.82 49.32
CA LYS A 623 -8.86 -37.97 48.75
C LYS A 623 -8.11 -38.64 47.59
N ALA A 624 -6.82 -38.92 47.79
CA ALA A 624 -5.94 -39.48 46.76
C ALA A 624 -5.07 -40.63 47.29
N ASP A 625 -4.58 -41.48 46.38
CA ASP A 625 -3.66 -42.57 46.74
C ASP A 625 -2.26 -42.07 47.12
N GLY A 626 -1.89 -40.90 46.58
CA GLY A 626 -0.71 -40.13 46.91
C GLY A 626 -0.94 -38.63 46.66
N VAL A 627 -0.05 -37.78 47.16
CA VAL A 627 -0.15 -36.33 46.99
C VAL A 627 1.22 -35.75 46.64
N ILE A 628 1.23 -34.85 45.66
CA ILE A 628 2.38 -34.00 45.31
C ILE A 628 2.02 -32.58 45.77
N LEU A 629 2.69 -32.14 46.82
CA LEU A 629 2.50 -30.87 47.48
C LEU A 629 3.49 -29.86 46.90
N HIS A 630 3.01 -28.90 46.12
CA HIS A 630 3.78 -27.78 45.61
C HIS A 630 3.87 -26.69 46.68
N TYR A 631 5.04 -26.56 47.30
CA TYR A 631 5.21 -25.71 48.46
C TYR A 631 5.38 -24.24 48.09
N ILE A 632 4.53 -23.38 48.64
CA ILE A 632 4.60 -21.93 48.49
C ILE A 632 5.31 -21.38 49.74
N TYR A 633 6.55 -20.94 49.57
CA TYR A 633 7.36 -20.43 50.67
C TYR A 633 7.87 -19.02 50.41
N SER A 634 7.80 -18.19 51.45
CA SER A 634 8.29 -16.81 51.45
C SER A 634 9.56 -16.66 52.28
N ASN A 635 9.74 -17.54 53.27
CA ASN A 635 10.79 -17.50 54.27
C ASN A 635 11.56 -18.83 54.30
N GLU A 636 12.89 -18.75 54.28
CA GLU A 636 13.80 -19.91 54.37
C GLU A 636 13.61 -20.71 55.67
N TYR A 637 13.22 -20.05 56.77
CA TYR A 637 12.92 -20.75 58.03
C TYR A 637 11.71 -21.69 57.93
N GLU A 638 10.65 -21.22 57.26
CA GLU A 638 9.45 -22.03 57.00
C GLU A 638 9.76 -23.19 56.05
N LEU A 639 10.64 -22.97 55.08
CA LEU A 639 11.11 -24.03 54.18
C LEU A 639 11.81 -25.15 54.95
N MET A 640 12.77 -24.81 55.80
CA MET A 640 13.48 -25.80 56.61
C MET A 640 12.54 -26.57 57.55
N SER A 641 11.50 -25.90 58.08
CA SER A 641 10.50 -26.52 58.94
C SER A 641 9.58 -27.48 58.16
N ALA A 642 9.17 -27.10 56.94
CA ALA A 642 8.38 -27.94 56.04
C ALA A 642 9.13 -29.21 55.62
N ILE A 643 10.41 -29.08 55.28
CA ILE A 643 11.28 -30.22 54.91
C ILE A 643 11.35 -31.21 56.09
N LYS A 644 11.70 -30.72 57.29
CA LYS A 644 11.79 -31.56 58.50
C LYS A 644 10.48 -32.29 58.80
N LYS A 645 9.35 -31.61 58.60
CA LYS A 645 8.03 -32.20 58.84
C LYS A 645 7.72 -33.34 57.87
N ILE A 646 7.96 -33.15 56.57
CA ILE A 646 7.75 -34.20 55.56
C ILE A 646 8.75 -35.36 55.74
N GLU A 647 10.00 -35.07 56.08
CA GLU A 647 11.00 -36.10 56.39
C GLU A 647 10.57 -36.97 57.58
N GLY A 648 9.95 -36.39 58.61
CA GLY A 648 9.44 -37.11 59.77
C GLY A 648 8.19 -37.98 59.52
N ILE A 649 7.45 -37.74 58.43
CA ILE A 649 6.23 -38.50 58.09
C ILE A 649 6.56 -39.87 57.45
N HIS A 650 7.76 -40.03 56.88
CA HIS A 650 8.29 -41.29 56.32
C HIS A 650 7.34 -42.06 55.35
N ASP A 651 6.47 -41.37 54.61
CA ASP A 651 5.54 -41.97 53.66
C ASP A 651 5.90 -41.61 52.21
N LYS A 652 6.25 -42.61 51.39
CA LYS A 652 6.64 -42.43 49.98
C LYS A 652 5.51 -41.93 49.07
N ARG A 653 4.27 -41.91 49.57
CA ARG A 653 3.10 -41.41 48.84
C ARG A 653 2.92 -39.90 48.95
N ILE A 654 3.74 -39.23 49.76
CA ILE A 654 3.68 -37.78 49.96
C ILE A 654 4.99 -37.19 49.45
N LEU A 655 4.90 -36.34 48.43
CA LEU A 655 6.03 -35.66 47.82
C LEU A 655 5.92 -34.16 48.03
N LEU A 656 6.97 -33.51 48.54
CA LEU A 656 7.05 -32.06 48.65
C LEU A 656 7.90 -31.51 47.49
N CYS A 657 7.26 -30.79 46.58
CA CYS A 657 7.91 -30.09 45.48
C CYS A 657 8.30 -28.68 45.94
N ILE A 658 9.60 -28.43 46.04
CA ILE A 658 10.16 -27.16 46.49
C ILE A 658 10.67 -26.38 45.26
N PRO A 659 10.21 -25.15 45.03
CA PRO A 659 10.75 -24.31 43.96
C PRO A 659 12.18 -23.86 44.29
N ASN A 660 13.02 -23.67 43.26
CA ASN A 660 14.42 -23.24 43.42
C ASN A 660 14.56 -21.80 43.96
N SER A 661 13.46 -21.04 44.04
CA SER A 661 13.43 -19.68 44.55
C SER A 661 12.15 -19.40 45.32
N SER A 662 12.27 -18.54 46.33
CA SER A 662 11.16 -18.08 47.18
C SER A 662 10.04 -17.42 46.36
N PHE A 663 8.80 -17.60 46.80
CA PHE A 663 7.62 -17.04 46.15
C PHE A 663 7.48 -15.53 46.44
N LYS A 664 7.98 -14.69 45.53
CA LYS A 664 7.97 -13.21 45.65
C LYS A 664 6.90 -12.52 44.78
N ILE A 665 5.84 -13.23 44.40
CA ILE A 665 4.84 -12.75 43.41
C ILE A 665 3.52 -12.33 44.10
N GLU A 666 3.45 -12.36 45.44
CA GLU A 666 2.25 -12.03 46.21
C GLU A 666 1.62 -10.68 45.81
N GLU A 667 2.43 -9.65 45.58
CA GLU A 667 1.95 -8.34 45.18
C GLU A 667 1.23 -8.36 43.83
N ARG A 668 1.70 -9.16 42.87
CA ARG A 668 1.03 -9.31 41.57
C ARG A 668 -0.27 -10.10 41.68
N ILE A 669 -0.34 -11.05 42.62
CA ILE A 669 -1.60 -11.78 42.92
C ILE A 669 -2.60 -10.83 43.55
N LYS A 670 -2.17 -9.92 44.44
CA LYS A 670 -3.01 -8.84 44.97
C LYS A 670 -3.54 -7.93 43.86
N ASP A 671 -2.69 -7.54 42.91
CA ASP A 671 -3.12 -6.76 41.73
C ASP A 671 -4.16 -7.52 40.89
N TYR A 672 -3.95 -8.82 40.65
CA TYR A 672 -4.90 -9.66 39.91
C TYR A 672 -6.24 -9.82 40.65
N ALA A 673 -6.20 -10.11 41.94
CA ALA A 673 -7.39 -10.24 42.79
C ALA A 673 -8.22 -8.97 42.80
N ALA A 674 -7.57 -7.80 42.94
CA ALA A 674 -8.22 -6.51 42.87
C ALA A 674 -8.87 -6.27 41.49
N ALA A 675 -8.19 -6.61 40.39
CA ALA A 675 -8.75 -6.50 39.05
C ALA A 675 -9.97 -7.43 38.84
N CYS A 676 -9.92 -8.66 39.36
CA CYS A 676 -11.04 -9.61 39.32
C CYS A 676 -12.25 -9.10 40.11
N LEU A 677 -12.04 -8.44 41.25
CA LEU A 677 -13.11 -7.80 42.02
C LEU A 677 -13.74 -6.62 41.28
N ILE A 678 -12.92 -5.76 40.65
CA ILE A 678 -13.42 -4.67 39.81
C ILE A 678 -14.27 -5.21 38.65
N LYS A 679 -13.82 -6.30 38.02
CA LYS A 679 -14.54 -6.96 36.92
C LYS A 679 -15.87 -7.61 37.34
N LYS A 680 -16.06 -7.92 38.63
CA LYS A 680 -17.33 -8.49 39.15
C LYS A 680 -18.29 -7.41 39.65
N ASP A 681 -17.84 -6.17 39.78
CA ASP A 681 -18.65 -5.06 40.30
C ASP A 681 -19.44 -4.40 39.15
N GLU A 682 -20.69 -4.84 38.96
CA GLU A 682 -21.58 -4.32 37.91
C GLU A 682 -21.84 -2.81 38.03
N SER A 683 -21.70 -2.22 39.21
CA SER A 683 -21.86 -0.77 39.40
C SER A 683 -20.74 0.04 38.74
N ILE A 684 -19.56 -0.56 38.61
CA ILE A 684 -18.39 0.02 37.95
C ILE A 684 -18.50 -0.17 36.43
N ILE A 685 -18.95 -1.36 35.99
CA ILE A 685 -19.10 -1.70 34.57
C ILE A 685 -20.25 -0.92 33.92
N ASN A 686 -21.40 -0.79 34.58
CA ASN A 686 -22.55 -0.05 34.03
C ASN A 686 -22.37 1.47 34.06
N SER A 687 -21.31 1.98 34.71
CA SER A 687 -20.89 3.39 34.58
C SER A 687 -20.12 3.68 33.28
N GLU A 688 -19.84 2.65 32.47
CA GLU A 688 -19.16 2.75 31.17
C GLU A 688 -20.12 3.03 30.00
N ASP A 689 -21.44 2.83 30.17
CA ASP A 689 -22.45 2.95 29.10
C ASP A 689 -23.23 4.30 29.07
N ASN A 690 -22.92 5.25 29.96
CA ASN A 690 -23.55 6.60 29.99
C ASN A 690 -22.61 7.73 29.59
#